data_AF-A0A2A2D4Z8-F1
#
_entry.id   AF-A0A2A2D4Z8-F1
#
_cell.length_a   1.000
_cell.length_b   1.000
_cell.length_c   1.000
_cell.angle_alpha   90.00
_cell.angle_beta   90.00
_cell.angle_gamma   90.00
#
_symmetry.space_group_name_H-M   'P 1'
#
loop_
_entity.id
_entity.type
_entity.pdbx_description
1 polymer ?
#
loop_
_entity_poly.entity_id
_entity_poly.type
_entity_poly.pdbx_seq_one_letter_code
_entity_poly.pdbx_strand_id
1 'polypeptide(L)'
;MASDPAPAQYGTVVPLREPVGLESKQPQDLEAEQAIVGALMLAPERITEVSAVMDPADHYRPAHETIHRAILALHGHGRPVDPITLGHYLDQTGDLNRVGGRAYLHTLVQAVPTTAHAAHYAEIVHGLARRRRSIEAGTRIVQAGMAPDATDDDLREALALGAETLPETWPEPIPLNHQPKLPPFPVHALPAWVAEFTAAIAEETQTPVDMAGSLALSVLATAAGGRAVVQVRGRWREPTNLFVVVALGPANRKSAVFAAMTSPLYDAEETLLNAAAGPIVEAELTAKMAQEAAGQAAAKAAKTEGPERDLLVAEAIALAQAAEALTVPPRPRLLADDATPEVIATLLADQGGRLSVMSAEGGIFDIIAGRYSGTPNMEVFLKGHAGDRLRVDRRTREEYVEAPALTMGLAVQPAVLEDIGKNRGFDGRGLLARFLYSLPESLVGYRKISPDPVAEAVAARYERNVIALTLSLADWTDPAVLQLTPDADAALSAFEHRVEPQLRAKGGRLGHIGKWAGKLVGATARIAGLLHLADHLEDGYGKPVSAATMNSAVELSEYFTQHALTVFDLMGADATLARARSLIEVLTVNGWESVSRRDLFAKLSRSEFPSTADLEPVVALLEEHGYLRSETPPRTGKRGRPPAPRYLVHPRLREAQE
;
A
#
# COMPACT_ATOMS: atom_id res chain seq x y z
N MET A 1 55.28 -22.39 -40.49
CA MET A 1 54.85 -23.35 -39.46
C MET A 1 54.44 -22.53 -38.25
N ALA A 2 53.13 -22.28 -38.11
CA ALA A 2 52.57 -21.52 -37.01
C ALA A 2 52.09 -22.50 -35.94
N SER A 3 52.54 -22.27 -34.71
CA SER A 3 52.31 -23.05 -33.50
C SER A 3 50.85 -22.95 -33.01
N ASP A 4 50.25 -24.11 -32.70
CA ASP A 4 48.99 -24.22 -31.96
C ASP A 4 49.11 -23.62 -30.55
N PRO A 5 48.09 -22.88 -30.05
CA PRO A 5 48.03 -22.48 -28.65
C PRO A 5 47.40 -23.59 -27.80
N ALA A 6 47.96 -23.79 -26.60
CA ALA A 6 47.50 -24.75 -25.60
C ALA A 6 46.09 -24.44 -25.06
N PRO A 7 45.30 -25.45 -24.65
CA PRO A 7 44.07 -25.23 -23.91
C PRO A 7 44.39 -24.96 -22.43
N ALA A 8 44.15 -23.73 -21.97
CA ALA A 8 43.90 -23.47 -20.56
C ALA A 8 42.46 -23.90 -20.27
N GLN A 9 42.27 -24.98 -19.51
CA GLN A 9 40.94 -25.42 -19.07
C GLN A 9 40.93 -25.59 -17.55
N TYR A 10 40.28 -24.60 -16.92
CA TYR A 10 39.60 -24.62 -15.63
C TYR A 10 40.35 -25.21 -14.43
N GLY A 11 40.82 -24.31 -13.57
CA GLY A 11 41.32 -24.63 -12.24
C GLY A 11 40.28 -25.37 -11.40
N THR A 12 40.78 -26.22 -10.50
CA THR A 12 40.07 -27.06 -9.54
C THR A 12 38.87 -26.33 -8.92
N VAL A 13 37.67 -26.82 -9.19
CA VAL A 13 36.43 -26.34 -8.56
C VAL A 13 36.47 -26.72 -7.08
N VAL A 14 36.58 -25.71 -6.21
CA VAL A 14 36.43 -25.90 -4.76
C VAL A 14 34.94 -25.71 -4.42
N PRO A 15 34.26 -26.68 -3.80
CA PRO A 15 32.86 -26.54 -3.41
C PRO A 15 32.72 -25.44 -2.34
N LEU A 16 31.76 -24.52 -2.54
CA LEU A 16 31.52 -23.35 -1.68
C LEU A 16 30.89 -23.68 -0.31
N ARG A 17 30.57 -24.95 -0.01
CA ARG A 17 30.10 -25.42 1.31
C ARG A 17 30.51 -26.87 1.53
N GLU A 18 30.83 -27.22 2.78
CA GLU A 18 30.92 -28.61 3.22
C GLU A 18 29.60 -29.36 2.91
N PRO A 19 29.65 -30.63 2.48
CA PRO A 19 28.44 -31.42 2.28
C PRO A 19 27.70 -31.49 3.62
N VAL A 20 26.48 -30.96 3.64
CA VAL A 20 25.58 -31.08 4.78
C VAL A 20 25.43 -32.57 5.08
N GLY A 21 25.87 -33.01 6.27
CA GLY A 21 25.67 -34.38 6.72
C GLY A 21 24.18 -34.71 6.68
N LEU A 22 23.77 -35.59 5.78
CA LEU A 22 22.40 -36.09 5.60
C LEU A 22 21.96 -37.04 6.73
N GLU A 23 22.45 -36.85 7.95
CA GLU A 23 21.97 -37.57 9.14
C GLU A 23 20.84 -36.79 9.84
N SER A 24 19.96 -36.15 9.07
CA SER A 24 18.74 -35.55 9.61
C SER A 24 17.58 -36.54 9.54
N LYS A 25 16.87 -36.69 10.66
CA LYS A 25 15.64 -37.48 10.76
C LYS A 25 14.67 -37.06 9.65
N GLN A 26 14.17 -38.01 8.85
CA GLN A 26 13.28 -37.71 7.72
C GLN A 26 12.07 -36.85 8.17
N PRO A 27 11.59 -35.90 7.34
CA PRO A 27 10.42 -35.09 7.67
C PRO A 27 9.19 -35.94 8.02
N GLN A 28 8.76 -35.88 9.28
CA GLN A 28 7.66 -36.68 9.82
C GLN A 28 7.00 -35.97 11.00
N ASP A 29 5.71 -36.21 11.20
CA ASP A 29 4.97 -35.81 12.39
C ASP A 29 4.09 -36.99 12.82
N LEU A 30 4.56 -37.71 13.85
CA LEU A 30 3.90 -38.94 14.29
C LEU A 30 2.62 -38.64 15.09
N GLU A 31 2.54 -37.49 15.75
CA GLU A 31 1.37 -37.10 16.53
C GLU A 31 0.22 -36.76 15.58
N ALA A 32 0.50 -36.03 14.50
CA ALA A 32 -0.47 -35.76 13.45
C ALA A 32 -0.96 -37.04 12.77
N GLU A 33 -0.07 -37.98 12.44
CA GLU A 33 -0.48 -39.26 11.85
C GLU A 33 -1.36 -40.10 12.78
N GLN A 34 -1.04 -40.13 14.08
CA GLN A 34 -1.85 -40.83 15.07
C GLN A 34 -3.24 -40.18 15.24
N ALA A 35 -3.29 -38.85 15.26
CA ALA A 35 -4.53 -38.08 15.35
C ALA A 35 -5.44 -38.32 14.14
N ILE A 36 -4.90 -38.42 12.92
CA ILE A 36 -5.68 -38.70 11.71
C ILE A 36 -6.31 -40.09 11.78
N VAL A 37 -5.49 -41.13 11.95
CA VAL A 37 -5.98 -42.52 11.93
C VAL A 37 -6.94 -42.77 13.10
N GLY A 38 -6.68 -42.16 14.25
CA GLY A 38 -7.61 -42.13 15.39
C GLY A 38 -8.93 -41.43 15.07
N ALA A 39 -8.88 -40.26 14.44
CA ALA A 39 -10.06 -39.47 14.11
C ALA A 39 -10.94 -40.19 13.08
N LEU A 40 -10.35 -40.87 12.09
CA LEU A 40 -11.08 -41.66 11.10
C LEU A 40 -11.82 -42.87 11.70
N MET A 41 -11.36 -43.39 12.84
CA MET A 41 -12.06 -44.44 13.61
C MET A 41 -13.16 -43.88 14.53
N LEU A 42 -13.05 -42.61 14.94
CA LEU A 42 -14.03 -41.95 15.82
C LEU A 42 -15.16 -41.26 15.05
N ALA A 43 -14.86 -40.71 13.88
CA ALA A 43 -15.75 -39.91 13.05
C ALA A 43 -15.63 -40.34 11.57
N PRO A 44 -16.24 -41.48 11.17
CA PRO A 44 -16.13 -42.02 9.82
C PRO A 44 -16.64 -41.08 8.71
N GLU A 45 -17.48 -40.10 9.04
CA GLU A 45 -17.92 -39.05 8.10
C GLU A 45 -16.77 -38.15 7.61
N ARG A 46 -15.64 -38.13 8.34
CA ARG A 46 -14.43 -37.37 7.96
C ARG A 46 -13.55 -38.12 6.97
N ILE A 47 -13.83 -39.40 6.69
CA ILE A 47 -13.03 -40.21 5.75
C ILE A 47 -12.95 -39.56 4.37
N THR A 48 -14.08 -39.07 3.84
CA THR A 48 -14.12 -38.39 2.53
C THR A 48 -13.30 -37.11 2.51
N GLU A 49 -13.37 -36.31 3.58
CA GLU A 49 -12.65 -35.05 3.71
C GLU A 49 -11.13 -35.27 3.77
N VAL A 50 -10.67 -36.25 4.57
CA VAL A 50 -9.24 -36.59 4.68
C VAL A 50 -8.72 -37.23 3.39
N SER A 51 -9.52 -38.07 2.73
CA SER A 51 -9.15 -38.72 1.46
C SER A 51 -9.00 -37.72 0.30
N ALA A 52 -9.62 -36.55 0.39
CA ALA A 52 -9.44 -35.48 -0.59
C ALA A 52 -8.09 -34.74 -0.42
N VAL A 53 -7.44 -34.87 0.74
CA VAL A 53 -6.23 -34.12 1.11
C VAL A 53 -4.98 -34.98 1.09
N MET A 54 -5.06 -36.25 1.49
CA MET A 54 -3.90 -37.14 1.58
C MET A 54 -4.21 -38.57 1.16
N ASP A 55 -3.20 -39.26 0.63
CA ASP A 55 -3.24 -40.70 0.37
C ASP A 55 -2.71 -41.49 1.58
N PRO A 56 -3.13 -42.76 1.80
CA PRO A 56 -2.53 -43.60 2.84
C PRO A 56 -1.01 -43.71 2.76
N ALA A 57 -0.43 -43.63 1.55
CA ALA A 57 1.01 -43.67 1.32
C ALA A 57 1.75 -42.39 1.80
N ASP A 58 1.02 -41.33 2.16
CA ASP A 58 1.61 -40.12 2.74
C ASP A 58 2.00 -40.31 4.23
N HIS A 59 1.58 -41.40 4.89
CA HIS A 59 2.07 -41.72 6.23
C HIS A 59 3.55 -42.10 6.20
N TYR A 60 4.32 -41.57 7.14
CA TYR A 60 5.71 -41.99 7.35
C TYR A 60 5.79 -43.38 7.98
N ARG A 61 4.88 -43.71 8.91
CA ARG A 61 4.84 -45.05 9.53
C ARG A 61 4.05 -46.04 8.67
N PRO A 62 4.66 -47.16 8.24
CA PRO A 62 3.95 -48.20 7.48
C PRO A 62 2.73 -48.78 8.22
N ALA A 63 2.78 -48.80 9.56
CA ALA A 63 1.64 -49.22 10.37
C ALA A 63 0.43 -48.28 10.17
N HIS A 64 0.64 -46.97 10.12
CA HIS A 64 -0.45 -45.99 9.93
C HIS A 64 -0.99 -46.05 8.50
N GLU A 65 -0.13 -46.19 7.49
CA GLU A 65 -0.53 -46.44 6.10
C GLU A 65 -1.45 -47.68 6.01
N THR A 66 -1.03 -48.78 6.63
CA THR A 66 -1.78 -50.05 6.61
C THR A 66 -3.15 -49.89 7.28
N ILE A 67 -3.20 -49.22 8.43
CA ILE A 67 -4.46 -48.97 9.15
C ILE A 67 -5.37 -48.04 8.32
N HIS A 68 -4.85 -46.96 7.76
CA HIS A 68 -5.63 -46.02 6.94
C HIS A 68 -6.18 -46.70 5.68
N ARG A 69 -5.38 -47.54 5.00
CA ARG A 69 -5.87 -48.32 3.85
C ARG A 69 -6.99 -49.29 4.23
N ALA A 70 -6.89 -49.92 5.39
CA ALA A 70 -7.94 -50.80 5.91
C ALA A 70 -9.23 -50.02 6.28
N ILE A 71 -9.10 -48.79 6.79
CA ILE A 71 -10.23 -47.89 7.01
C ILE A 71 -10.95 -47.57 5.70
N LEU A 72 -10.22 -47.19 4.65
CA LEU A 72 -10.79 -46.90 3.32
C LEU A 72 -11.47 -48.14 2.73
N ALA A 73 -10.86 -49.32 2.89
CA ALA A 73 -11.46 -50.56 2.43
C ALA A 73 -12.78 -50.86 3.14
N LEU A 74 -12.85 -50.74 4.47
CA LEU A 74 -14.10 -50.93 5.22
C LEU A 74 -15.17 -49.91 4.82
N HIS A 75 -14.79 -48.63 4.72
CA HIS A 75 -15.68 -47.56 4.31
C HIS A 75 -16.25 -47.78 2.90
N GLY A 76 -15.40 -48.16 1.93
CA GLY A 76 -15.81 -48.45 0.56
C GLY A 76 -16.74 -49.66 0.44
N HIS A 77 -16.71 -50.60 1.38
CA HIS A 77 -17.65 -51.72 1.45
C HIS A 77 -18.91 -51.41 2.28
N GLY A 78 -19.11 -50.15 2.69
CA GLY A 78 -20.23 -49.72 3.53
C GLY A 78 -20.24 -50.36 4.92
N ARG A 79 -19.08 -50.84 5.40
CA ARG A 79 -18.95 -51.44 6.74
C ARG A 79 -18.65 -50.35 7.78
N PRO A 80 -19.15 -50.49 9.03
CA PRO A 80 -18.78 -49.59 10.11
C PRO A 80 -17.26 -49.51 10.29
N VAL A 81 -16.75 -48.30 10.50
CA VAL A 81 -15.34 -48.06 10.80
C VAL A 81 -15.23 -47.65 12.26
N ASP A 82 -14.68 -48.54 13.09
CA ASP A 82 -14.41 -48.33 14.50
C ASP A 82 -13.24 -49.26 14.93
N PRO A 83 -12.60 -49.07 16.09
CA PRO A 83 -11.44 -49.87 16.51
C PRO A 83 -11.69 -51.38 16.59
N ILE A 84 -12.92 -51.80 16.89
CA ILE A 84 -13.29 -53.22 17.00
C ILE A 84 -13.45 -53.81 15.61
N THR A 85 -14.23 -53.16 14.75
CA THR A 85 -14.48 -53.63 13.38
C THR A 85 -13.20 -53.63 12.54
N LEU A 86 -12.38 -52.58 12.69
CA LEU A 86 -11.06 -52.48 12.07
C LEU A 86 -10.09 -53.53 12.61
N GLY A 87 -10.09 -53.77 13.92
CA GLY A 87 -9.27 -54.80 14.55
C GLY A 87 -9.60 -56.21 14.05
N HIS A 88 -10.87 -56.53 13.83
CA HIS A 88 -11.28 -57.81 13.24
C HIS A 88 -10.90 -57.91 11.76
N TYR A 89 -11.06 -56.84 10.99
CA TYR A 89 -10.66 -56.80 9.58
C TYR A 89 -9.15 -57.04 9.41
N LEU A 90 -8.32 -56.34 10.20
CA LEU A 90 -6.86 -56.50 10.17
C LEU A 90 -6.41 -57.90 10.65
N ASP A 91 -7.18 -58.55 11.52
CA ASP A 91 -6.90 -59.93 11.96
C ASP A 91 -7.15 -60.92 10.81
N GLN A 92 -8.26 -60.73 10.09
CA GLN A 92 -8.61 -61.53 8.91
C GLN A 92 -7.61 -61.38 7.76
N THR A 93 -7.03 -60.19 7.56
CA THR A 93 -6.00 -59.97 6.54
C THR A 93 -4.59 -60.34 7.00
N GLY A 94 -4.41 -60.71 8.28
CA GLY A 94 -3.11 -61.07 8.85
C GLY A 94 -2.21 -59.87 9.19
N ASP A 95 -2.71 -58.64 9.12
CA ASP A 95 -1.93 -57.42 9.37
C ASP A 95 -2.03 -56.90 10.81
N LEU A 96 -2.94 -57.42 11.64
CA LEU A 96 -3.20 -56.93 13.00
C LEU A 96 -1.94 -56.89 13.86
N ASN A 97 -1.11 -57.93 13.84
CA ASN A 97 0.13 -57.98 14.61
C ASN A 97 1.18 -56.99 14.07
N ARG A 98 1.19 -56.73 12.75
CA ARG A 98 2.16 -55.83 12.10
C ARG A 98 1.92 -54.37 12.44
N VAL A 99 0.67 -54.01 12.74
CA VAL A 99 0.28 -52.64 13.09
C VAL A 99 0.28 -52.37 14.61
N GLY A 100 0.68 -53.35 15.45
CA GLY A 100 0.77 -53.18 16.90
C GLY A 100 -0.40 -53.79 17.70
N GLY A 101 -1.28 -54.55 17.05
CA GLY A 101 -2.38 -55.26 17.69
C GLY A 101 -3.56 -54.36 18.09
N ARG A 102 -4.61 -54.97 18.67
CA ARG A 102 -5.85 -54.27 19.05
C ARG A 102 -5.61 -53.14 20.06
N ALA A 103 -4.64 -53.31 20.96
CA ALA A 103 -4.29 -52.30 21.95
C ALA A 103 -3.77 -51.00 21.29
N TYR A 104 -3.06 -51.11 20.17
CA TYR A 104 -2.56 -49.93 19.45
C TYR A 104 -3.70 -49.13 18.80
N LEU A 105 -4.71 -49.80 18.23
CA LEU A 105 -5.88 -49.10 17.65
C LEU A 105 -6.63 -48.27 18.70
N HIS A 106 -6.78 -48.78 19.91
CA HIS A 106 -7.35 -48.00 21.01
C HIS A 106 -6.44 -46.84 21.44
N THR A 107 -5.12 -47.03 21.41
CA THR A 107 -4.16 -45.95 21.69
C THR A 107 -4.28 -44.81 20.68
N LEU A 108 -4.44 -45.12 19.39
CA LEU A 108 -4.65 -44.13 18.33
C LEU A 108 -5.93 -43.31 18.55
N VAL A 109 -7.02 -43.96 18.98
CA VAL A 109 -8.27 -43.27 19.33
C VAL A 109 -8.09 -42.33 20.52
N GLN A 110 -7.32 -42.74 21.54
CA GLN A 110 -7.06 -41.89 22.71
C GLN A 110 -6.13 -40.71 22.40
N ALA A 111 -5.33 -40.80 21.34
CA ALA A 111 -4.41 -39.74 20.93
C ALA A 111 -5.10 -38.58 20.20
N VAL A 112 -6.40 -38.68 19.88
CA VAL A 112 -7.14 -37.67 19.11
C VAL A 112 -7.59 -36.52 20.03
N PRO A 113 -7.08 -35.29 19.86
CA PRO A 113 -7.52 -34.15 20.67
C PRO A 113 -8.94 -33.69 20.26
N THR A 114 -9.22 -33.69 18.95
CA THR A 114 -10.52 -33.40 18.35
C THR A 114 -10.59 -33.97 16.94
N THR A 115 -11.73 -34.54 16.56
CA THR A 115 -11.96 -35.04 15.20
C THR A 115 -12.20 -33.92 14.19
N ALA A 116 -12.56 -32.71 14.65
CA ALA A 116 -12.83 -31.55 13.79
C ALA A 116 -11.59 -31.01 13.07
N HIS A 117 -10.38 -31.38 13.50
CA HIS A 117 -9.12 -30.93 12.89
C HIS A 117 -8.46 -32.00 12.01
N ALA A 118 -9.15 -33.10 11.72
CA ALA A 118 -8.58 -34.21 10.93
C ALA A 118 -8.05 -33.76 9.55
N ALA A 119 -8.78 -32.88 8.85
CA ALA A 119 -8.33 -32.32 7.57
C ALA A 119 -7.06 -31.47 7.71
N HIS A 120 -6.98 -30.64 8.76
CA HIS A 120 -5.78 -29.84 9.03
C HIS A 120 -4.56 -30.71 9.34
N TYR A 121 -4.72 -31.77 10.13
CA TYR A 121 -3.63 -32.73 10.37
C TYR A 121 -3.23 -33.47 9.10
N ALA A 122 -4.19 -33.79 8.22
CA ALA A 122 -3.93 -34.39 6.91
C ALA A 122 -3.08 -33.47 6.01
N GLU A 123 -3.32 -32.15 6.00
CA GLU A 123 -2.49 -31.18 5.29
C GLU A 123 -1.04 -31.19 5.79
N ILE A 124 -0.83 -31.28 7.12
CA ILE A 124 0.51 -31.37 7.73
C ILE A 124 1.23 -32.63 7.23
N VAL A 125 0.58 -33.79 7.33
CA VAL A 125 1.17 -35.08 6.92
C VAL A 125 1.44 -35.10 5.42
N HIS A 126 0.52 -34.61 4.59
CA HIS A 126 0.70 -34.50 3.14
C HIS A 126 1.86 -33.57 2.77
N GLY A 127 1.96 -32.40 3.42
CA GLY A 127 3.08 -31.48 3.23
C GLY A 127 4.43 -32.09 3.59
N LEU A 128 4.51 -32.88 4.66
CA LEU A 128 5.72 -33.61 5.06
C LEU A 128 6.04 -34.76 4.09
N ALA A 129 5.03 -35.47 3.59
CA ALA A 129 5.20 -36.51 2.58
C ALA A 129 5.76 -35.96 1.28
N ARG A 130 5.30 -34.79 0.82
CA ARG A 130 5.87 -34.07 -0.33
C ARG A 130 7.35 -33.75 -0.10
N ARG A 131 7.73 -33.28 1.09
CA ARG A 131 9.14 -33.03 1.42
C ARG A 131 9.98 -34.31 1.38
N ARG A 132 9.47 -35.45 1.88
CA ARG A 132 10.14 -36.75 1.77
C ARG A 132 10.33 -37.18 0.32
N ARG A 133 9.30 -37.06 -0.53
CA ARG A 133 9.39 -37.34 -1.96
C ARG A 133 10.44 -36.48 -2.65
N SER A 134 10.51 -35.19 -2.32
CA SER A 134 11.55 -34.31 -2.86
C SER A 134 12.97 -34.71 -2.41
N ILE A 135 13.14 -35.13 -1.16
CA ILE A 135 14.42 -35.63 -0.66
C ILE A 135 14.81 -36.93 -1.38
N GLU A 136 13.87 -37.85 -1.59
CA GLU A 136 14.09 -39.09 -2.33
C GLU A 136 14.45 -38.84 -3.80
N ALA A 137 13.75 -37.92 -4.46
CA ALA A 137 14.05 -37.50 -5.83
C ALA A 137 15.45 -36.88 -5.92
N GLY A 138 15.78 -35.95 -5.02
CA GLY A 138 17.13 -35.37 -4.93
C GLY A 138 18.21 -36.41 -4.66
N THR A 139 17.94 -37.38 -3.78
CA THR A 139 18.87 -38.48 -3.48
C THR A 139 19.10 -39.37 -4.70
N ARG A 140 18.05 -39.69 -5.47
CA ARG A 140 18.17 -40.45 -6.72
C ARG A 140 18.98 -39.70 -7.77
N ILE A 141 18.79 -38.39 -7.91
CA ILE A 141 19.57 -37.55 -8.84
C ILE A 141 21.05 -37.55 -8.43
N VAL A 142 21.35 -37.39 -7.15
CA VAL A 142 22.73 -37.44 -6.63
C VAL A 142 23.36 -38.81 -6.84
N GLN A 143 22.62 -39.90 -6.59
CA GLN A 143 23.10 -41.27 -6.81
C GLN A 143 23.39 -41.54 -8.30
N ALA A 144 22.51 -41.09 -9.19
CA ALA A 144 22.72 -41.17 -10.64
C ALA A 144 23.97 -40.37 -11.07
N GLY A 145 24.18 -39.17 -10.52
CA GLY A 145 25.36 -38.34 -10.77
C GLY A 145 26.69 -38.90 -10.24
N MET A 146 26.64 -39.78 -9.24
CA MET A 146 27.83 -40.38 -8.62
C MET A 146 28.16 -41.78 -9.18
N ALA A 147 27.31 -42.35 -10.03
CA ALA A 147 27.57 -43.66 -10.60
C ALA A 147 28.72 -43.58 -11.64
N PRO A 148 29.77 -44.40 -11.52
CA PRO A 148 30.99 -44.28 -12.33
C PRO A 148 30.78 -44.49 -13.84
N ASP A 149 29.66 -45.12 -14.22
CA ASP A 149 29.30 -45.45 -15.61
C ASP A 149 28.07 -44.67 -16.11
N ALA A 150 27.61 -43.64 -15.36
CA ALA A 150 26.40 -42.90 -15.71
C ALA A 150 26.53 -42.22 -17.07
N THR A 151 25.58 -42.50 -17.97
CA THR A 151 25.46 -41.80 -19.24
C THR A 151 24.61 -40.54 -19.12
N ASP A 152 24.75 -39.61 -20.08
CA ASP A 152 23.89 -38.43 -20.18
C ASP A 152 22.39 -38.80 -20.24
N ASP A 153 22.06 -39.98 -20.77
CA ASP A 153 20.68 -40.46 -20.86
C ASP A 153 20.19 -40.99 -19.50
N ASP A 154 21.04 -41.67 -18.72
CA ASP A 154 20.70 -42.09 -17.34
C ASP A 154 20.46 -40.87 -16.44
N LEU A 155 21.23 -39.80 -16.63
CA LEU A 155 21.04 -38.53 -15.91
C LEU A 155 19.75 -37.82 -16.34
N ARG A 156 19.43 -37.81 -17.65
CA ARG A 156 18.16 -37.28 -18.14
C ARG A 156 16.97 -38.08 -17.63
N GLU A 157 17.08 -39.41 -17.60
CA GLU A 157 16.05 -40.29 -17.07
C GLU A 157 15.86 -40.06 -15.57
N ALA A 158 16.92 -39.94 -14.78
CA ALA A 158 16.84 -39.60 -13.35
C ALA A 158 16.21 -38.22 -13.11
N LEU A 159 16.50 -37.23 -13.96
CA LEU A 159 15.88 -35.90 -13.92
C LEU A 159 14.40 -35.96 -14.35
N ALA A 160 14.06 -36.77 -15.35
CA ALA A 160 12.69 -36.96 -15.84
C ALA A 160 11.82 -37.72 -14.82
N LEU A 161 12.32 -38.81 -14.23
CA LEU A 161 11.66 -39.54 -13.14
C LEU A 161 11.50 -38.68 -11.87
N GLY A 162 12.47 -37.80 -11.60
CA GLY A 162 12.37 -36.78 -10.53
C GLY A 162 11.27 -35.76 -10.81
N ALA A 163 11.08 -35.38 -12.08
CA ALA A 163 9.98 -34.53 -12.52
C ALA A 163 8.62 -35.25 -12.54
N GLU A 164 8.55 -36.54 -12.89
CA GLU A 164 7.31 -37.36 -12.88
C GLU A 164 6.75 -37.55 -11.46
N THR A 165 7.59 -37.52 -10.42
CA THR A 165 7.12 -37.60 -9.02
C THR A 165 6.57 -36.30 -8.44
N LEU A 166 6.66 -35.19 -9.20
CA LEU A 166 5.95 -33.95 -8.90
C LEU A 166 4.73 -33.91 -9.83
N PRO A 167 3.49 -33.99 -9.32
CA PRO A 167 2.34 -33.82 -10.18
C PRO A 167 2.44 -32.45 -10.87
N GLU A 168 2.47 -32.43 -12.21
CA GLU A 168 2.23 -31.23 -13.01
C GLU A 168 0.77 -30.80 -12.81
N THR A 169 0.49 -30.29 -11.62
CA THR A 169 -0.62 -29.38 -11.43
C THR A 169 -0.16 -28.08 -12.08
N TRP A 170 -0.72 -27.72 -13.24
CA TRP A 170 -0.68 -26.33 -13.66
C TRP A 170 -1.34 -25.55 -12.52
N PRO A 171 -0.56 -24.79 -11.72
CA PRO A 171 -1.12 -24.18 -10.52
C PRO A 171 -2.22 -23.21 -10.94
N GLU A 172 -3.26 -23.11 -10.11
CA GLU A 172 -4.34 -22.16 -10.34
C GLU A 172 -3.77 -20.77 -10.65
N PRO A 173 -4.22 -20.12 -11.75
CA PRO A 173 -3.65 -18.88 -12.17
C PRO A 173 -3.94 -17.82 -11.12
N ILE A 174 -2.92 -17.02 -10.79
CA ILE A 174 -3.01 -15.97 -9.78
C ILE A 174 -3.87 -14.85 -10.38
N PRO A 175 -5.06 -14.55 -9.81
CA PRO A 175 -5.95 -13.53 -10.36
C PRO A 175 -5.22 -12.22 -10.64
N LEU A 176 -5.30 -11.69 -11.86
CA LEU A 176 -4.80 -10.33 -12.16
C LEU A 176 -5.49 -9.25 -11.30
N ASN A 177 -6.66 -9.58 -10.75
CA ASN A 177 -7.46 -8.78 -9.83
C ASN A 177 -7.37 -9.26 -8.37
N HIS A 178 -6.34 -10.01 -7.98
CA HIS A 178 -6.12 -10.24 -6.56
C HIS A 178 -5.76 -8.89 -5.95
N GLN A 179 -6.75 -8.14 -5.45
CA GLN A 179 -6.51 -7.07 -4.52
C GLN A 179 -5.82 -7.75 -3.34
N PRO A 180 -4.51 -7.52 -3.12
CA PRO A 180 -3.85 -8.12 -1.99
C PRO A 180 -4.63 -7.68 -0.76
N LYS A 181 -4.84 -8.60 0.18
CA LYS A 181 -5.40 -8.20 1.47
C LYS A 181 -4.49 -7.12 2.05
N LEU A 182 -5.01 -5.89 2.09
CA LEU A 182 -4.25 -4.74 2.52
C LEU A 182 -4.03 -4.81 4.04
N PRO A 183 -2.88 -4.33 4.55
CA PRO A 183 -2.64 -4.32 5.97
C PRO A 183 -3.67 -3.43 6.68
N PRO A 184 -4.11 -3.77 7.89
CA PRO A 184 -4.94 -2.86 8.67
C PRO A 184 -4.16 -1.61 9.05
N PHE A 185 -4.83 -0.47 9.18
CA PHE A 185 -4.19 0.77 9.65
C PHE A 185 -3.56 0.58 11.05
N PRO A 186 -2.29 0.97 11.25
CA PRO A 186 -1.59 0.81 12.52
C PRO A 186 -1.99 1.92 13.50
N VAL A 187 -3.20 1.82 14.09
CA VAL A 187 -3.76 2.84 15.00
C VAL A 187 -2.85 3.11 16.20
N HIS A 188 -2.16 2.07 16.68
CA HIS A 188 -1.24 2.15 17.80
C HIS A 188 0.05 2.94 17.51
N ALA A 189 0.34 3.22 16.23
CA ALA A 189 1.44 4.09 15.82
C ALA A 189 1.07 5.59 15.94
N LEU A 190 -0.19 5.93 16.21
CA LEU A 190 -0.61 7.31 16.50
C LEU A 190 -0.35 7.66 17.98
N PRO A 191 -0.15 8.95 18.31
CA PRO A 191 -0.16 9.45 19.67
C PRO A 191 -1.36 8.93 20.45
N ALA A 192 -1.18 8.59 21.73
CA ALA A 192 -2.18 7.84 22.49
C ALA A 192 -3.58 8.46 22.46
N TRP A 193 -3.68 9.79 22.63
CA TRP A 193 -4.96 10.51 22.61
C TRP A 193 -5.60 10.57 21.21
N VAL A 194 -4.79 10.55 20.15
CA VAL A 194 -5.25 10.50 18.74
C VAL A 194 -5.71 9.08 18.41
N ALA A 195 -4.93 8.07 18.79
CA ALA A 195 -5.22 6.65 18.59
C ALA A 195 -6.56 6.28 19.24
N GLU A 196 -6.77 6.70 20.49
CA GLU A 196 -7.98 6.41 21.26
C GLU A 196 -9.23 7.03 20.62
N PHE A 197 -9.18 8.29 20.21
CA PHE A 197 -10.30 8.94 19.52
C PHE A 197 -10.54 8.34 18.13
N THR A 198 -9.47 8.05 17.39
CA THR A 198 -9.52 7.42 16.06
C THR A 198 -10.23 6.06 16.11
N ALA A 199 -9.88 5.21 17.08
CA ALA A 199 -10.55 3.93 17.29
C ALA A 199 -12.01 4.11 17.73
N ALA A 200 -12.28 5.03 18.66
CA ALA A 200 -13.62 5.27 19.19
C ALA A 200 -14.57 5.81 18.11
N ILE A 201 -14.16 6.80 17.33
CA ILE A 201 -15.00 7.37 16.26
C ILE A 201 -15.23 6.37 15.13
N ALA A 202 -14.23 5.53 14.82
CA ALA A 202 -14.39 4.46 13.84
C ALA A 202 -15.42 3.41 14.29
N GLU A 203 -15.41 3.04 15.58
CA GLU A 203 -16.43 2.16 16.16
C GLU A 203 -17.81 2.83 16.19
N GLU A 204 -17.96 4.04 16.71
CA GLU A 204 -19.27 4.74 16.73
C GLU A 204 -19.87 4.87 15.32
N THR A 205 -19.03 5.29 14.36
CA THR A 205 -19.49 5.50 12.99
C THR A 205 -19.53 4.22 12.17
N GLN A 206 -19.02 3.08 12.67
CA GLN A 206 -18.88 1.83 11.92
C GLN A 206 -18.25 2.06 10.54
N THR A 207 -17.11 2.74 10.57
CA THR A 207 -16.26 3.01 9.41
C THR A 207 -14.88 2.38 9.60
N PRO A 208 -14.13 2.12 8.52
CA PRO A 208 -12.76 1.64 8.65
C PRO A 208 -11.91 2.64 9.42
N VAL A 209 -11.12 2.15 10.38
CA VAL A 209 -10.31 3.01 11.26
C VAL A 209 -9.26 3.80 10.49
N ASP A 210 -8.84 3.29 9.34
CA ASP A 210 -7.99 3.90 8.32
C ASP A 210 -8.49 5.28 7.89
N MET A 211 -9.82 5.48 7.85
CA MET A 211 -10.42 6.75 7.49
C MET A 211 -10.13 7.81 8.55
N ALA A 212 -10.47 7.52 9.81
CA ALA A 212 -10.19 8.42 10.92
C ALA A 212 -8.68 8.61 11.09
N GLY A 213 -7.87 7.56 11.00
CA GLY A 213 -6.41 7.63 11.14
C GLY A 213 -5.73 8.47 10.06
N SER A 214 -6.17 8.35 8.79
CA SER A 214 -5.65 9.17 7.69
C SER A 214 -6.04 10.65 7.84
N LEU A 215 -7.27 10.91 8.29
CA LEU A 215 -7.74 12.27 8.58
C LEU A 215 -7.03 12.86 9.79
N ALA A 216 -6.70 12.06 10.81
CA ALA A 216 -5.94 12.51 11.97
C ALA A 216 -4.57 13.08 11.56
N LEU A 217 -3.85 12.42 10.64
CA LEU A 217 -2.60 12.95 10.10
C LEU A 217 -2.80 14.27 9.35
N SER A 218 -3.92 14.41 8.63
CA SER A 218 -4.26 15.66 7.94
C SER A 218 -4.58 16.80 8.92
N VAL A 219 -5.28 16.48 10.02
CA VAL A 219 -5.60 17.43 11.10
C VAL A 219 -4.33 17.90 11.82
N LEU A 220 -3.43 16.98 12.18
CA LEU A 220 -2.13 17.32 12.75
C LEU A 220 -1.30 18.17 11.77
N ALA A 221 -1.28 17.80 10.49
CA ALA A 221 -0.60 18.56 9.43
C ALA A 221 -1.23 19.96 9.22
N THR A 222 -2.51 20.14 9.51
CA THR A 222 -3.19 21.44 9.46
C THR A 222 -2.79 22.30 10.66
N ALA A 223 -2.75 21.70 11.86
CA ALA A 223 -2.37 22.38 13.09
C ALA A 223 -0.89 22.83 13.10
N ALA A 224 0.02 21.99 12.61
CA ALA A 224 1.47 22.21 12.68
C ALA A 224 2.15 22.55 11.34
N GLY A 225 1.46 22.41 10.21
CA GLY A 225 2.03 22.63 8.87
C GLY A 225 2.56 24.05 8.69
N GLY A 226 3.81 24.16 8.24
CA GLY A 226 4.49 25.45 8.06
C GLY A 226 4.88 26.16 9.37
N ARG A 227 4.62 25.54 10.54
CA ARG A 227 5.07 25.97 11.87
C ARG A 227 6.25 25.16 12.38
N ALA A 228 6.48 24.00 11.79
CA ALA A 228 7.61 23.15 12.09
C ALA A 228 8.21 22.54 10.82
N VAL A 229 9.51 22.27 10.87
CA VAL A 229 10.28 21.56 9.85
C VAL A 229 11.13 20.51 10.54
N VAL A 230 11.24 19.33 9.94
CA VAL A 230 12.09 18.25 10.43
C VAL A 230 13.45 18.35 9.73
N GLN A 231 14.52 18.46 10.52
CA GLN A 231 15.89 18.46 10.02
C GLN A 231 16.33 17.01 9.84
N VAL A 232 16.24 16.50 8.60
CA VAL A 232 16.56 15.10 8.31
C VAL A 232 18.06 14.86 8.34
N ARG A 233 18.83 15.59 7.50
CA ARG A 233 20.30 15.49 7.47
C ARG A 233 20.94 16.74 6.89
N GLY A 234 21.97 17.27 7.54
CA GLY A 234 22.75 18.40 7.02
C GLY A 234 21.90 19.62 6.69
N ARG A 235 21.67 19.91 5.41
CA ARG A 235 20.79 21.00 4.94
C ARG A 235 19.41 20.53 4.46
N TRP A 236 19.16 19.22 4.40
CA TRP A 236 17.86 18.67 4.02
C TRP A 236 16.86 18.83 5.16
N ARG A 237 15.78 19.57 4.88
CA ARG A 237 14.65 19.82 5.76
C ARG A 237 13.37 19.42 5.07
N GLU A 238 12.44 18.86 5.85
CA GLU A 238 11.10 18.51 5.38
C GLU A 238 10.04 19.29 6.17
N PRO A 239 9.12 20.03 5.52
CA PRO A 239 8.03 20.71 6.20
C PRO A 239 6.95 19.72 6.65
N THR A 240 6.28 19.99 7.77
CA THR A 240 5.32 19.04 8.38
C THR A 240 3.94 19.00 7.72
N ASN A 241 3.74 19.62 6.56
CA ASN A 241 2.48 19.53 5.81
C ASN A 241 2.40 18.23 5.00
N LEU A 242 1.18 17.69 4.87
CA LEU A 242 0.91 16.41 4.21
C LEU A 242 -0.20 16.52 3.18
N PHE A 243 -0.10 15.72 2.13
CA PHE A 243 -1.23 15.42 1.25
C PHE A 243 -1.68 13.98 1.53
N VAL A 244 -2.93 13.81 1.93
CA VAL A 244 -3.52 12.52 2.30
C VAL A 244 -4.83 12.36 1.55
N VAL A 245 -5.02 11.19 0.95
CA VAL A 245 -6.28 10.82 0.31
C VAL A 245 -6.75 9.46 0.80
N VAL A 246 -7.96 9.42 1.34
CA VAL A 246 -8.68 8.19 1.67
C VAL A 246 -9.80 7.98 0.67
N ALA A 247 -9.82 6.82 0.02
CA ALA A 247 -10.83 6.46 -0.96
C ALA A 247 -11.77 5.41 -0.39
N LEU A 248 -13.04 5.81 -0.20
CA LEU A 248 -14.10 4.95 0.31
C LEU A 248 -15.36 5.12 -0.53
N GLY A 249 -16.00 3.98 -0.83
CA GLY A 249 -17.24 3.93 -1.59
C GLY A 249 -18.40 4.68 -0.91
N PRO A 250 -19.53 4.88 -1.61
CA PRO A 250 -20.70 5.52 -1.05
C PRO A 250 -21.23 4.79 0.19
N ALA A 251 -22.06 5.47 0.97
CA ALA A 251 -22.67 4.94 2.21
C ALA A 251 -21.69 4.56 3.34
N ASN A 252 -20.42 4.97 3.27
CA ASN A 252 -19.40 4.77 4.32
C ASN A 252 -19.35 5.86 5.40
N ARG A 253 -20.42 6.64 5.59
CA ARG A 253 -20.52 7.70 6.63
C ARG A 253 -19.33 8.68 6.63
N LYS A 254 -18.73 8.88 5.45
CA LYS A 254 -17.50 9.66 5.27
C LYS A 254 -17.58 11.06 5.87
N SER A 255 -18.66 11.77 5.56
CA SER A 255 -18.88 13.14 6.02
C SER A 255 -19.00 13.24 7.55
N ALA A 256 -19.52 12.21 8.23
CA ALA A 256 -19.64 12.20 9.69
C ALA A 256 -18.27 12.09 10.36
N VAL A 257 -17.44 11.15 9.90
CA VAL A 257 -16.05 11.03 10.38
C VAL A 257 -15.26 12.28 10.03
N PHE A 258 -15.42 12.81 8.81
CA PHE A 258 -14.74 14.03 8.39
C PHE A 258 -15.05 15.21 9.32
N ALA A 259 -16.34 15.47 9.58
CA ALA A 259 -16.78 16.54 10.48
C ALA A 259 -16.26 16.34 11.91
N ALA A 260 -16.37 15.13 12.47
CA ALA A 260 -15.88 14.85 13.83
C ALA A 260 -14.37 15.06 13.96
N MET A 261 -13.59 14.67 12.94
CA MET A 261 -12.14 14.82 12.97
C MET A 261 -11.69 16.28 12.80
N THR A 262 -12.39 17.08 11.98
CA THR A 262 -11.98 18.46 11.64
C THR A 262 -12.64 19.55 12.49
N SER A 263 -13.75 19.28 13.19
CA SER A 263 -14.44 20.26 14.05
C SER A 263 -13.49 21.07 14.96
N PRO A 264 -12.51 20.46 15.65
CA PRO A 264 -11.63 21.22 16.54
C PRO A 264 -10.76 22.26 15.82
N LEU A 265 -10.50 22.09 14.52
CA LEU A 265 -9.77 23.08 13.72
C LEU A 265 -10.63 24.32 13.44
N TYR A 266 -11.94 24.15 13.24
CA TYR A 266 -12.86 25.27 13.12
C TYR A 266 -13.00 26.03 14.44
N ASP A 267 -13.05 25.31 15.57
CA ASP A 267 -13.09 25.93 16.90
C ASP A 267 -11.79 26.73 17.20
N ALA A 268 -10.64 26.20 16.78
CA ALA A 268 -9.37 26.91 16.85
C ALA A 268 -9.36 28.15 15.93
N GLU A 269 -9.86 28.04 14.70
CA GLU A 269 -10.00 29.15 13.76
C GLU A 269 -10.89 30.26 14.34
N GLU A 270 -12.03 29.91 14.94
CA GLU A 270 -12.92 30.87 15.61
C GLU A 270 -12.20 31.58 16.78
N THR A 271 -11.42 30.83 17.56
CA THR A 271 -10.62 31.42 18.65
C THR A 271 -9.60 32.44 18.12
N LEU A 272 -8.92 32.13 17.01
CA LEU A 272 -7.99 33.04 16.35
C LEU A 272 -8.69 34.28 15.77
N LEU A 273 -9.86 34.09 15.15
CA LEU A 273 -10.69 35.18 14.63
C LEU A 273 -11.11 36.13 15.74
N ASN A 274 -11.58 35.61 16.87
CA ASN A 274 -11.99 36.40 18.03
C ASN A 274 -10.81 37.18 18.62
N ALA A 275 -9.63 36.57 18.72
CA ALA A 275 -8.42 37.26 19.17
C ALA A 275 -7.95 38.36 18.21
N ALA A 276 -8.08 38.15 16.89
CA ALA A 276 -7.66 39.10 15.86
C ALA A 276 -8.71 40.19 15.56
N ALA A 277 -9.95 40.04 16.00
CA ALA A 277 -11.06 40.94 15.64
C ALA A 277 -10.80 42.41 16.01
N GLY A 278 -10.32 42.66 17.23
CA GLY A 278 -9.99 44.01 17.70
C GLY A 278 -8.90 44.69 16.85
N PRO A 279 -7.71 44.08 16.75
CA PRO A 279 -6.62 44.60 15.91
C PRO A 279 -7.00 44.80 14.44
N ILE A 280 -7.81 43.90 13.87
CA ILE A 280 -8.28 44.03 12.47
C ILE A 280 -9.19 45.25 12.33
N VAL A 281 -10.18 45.43 13.22
CA VAL A 281 -11.09 46.58 13.17
C VAL A 281 -10.34 47.90 13.35
N GLU A 282 -9.37 47.94 14.26
CA GLU A 282 -8.51 49.10 14.46
C GLU A 282 -7.67 49.43 13.22
N ALA A 283 -7.05 48.43 12.60
CA ALA A 283 -6.27 48.61 11.38
C ALA A 283 -7.14 49.02 10.18
N GLU A 284 -8.32 48.41 10.00
CA GLU A 284 -9.29 48.76 8.95
C GLU A 284 -9.77 50.21 9.10
N LEU A 285 -10.10 50.65 10.32
CA LEU A 285 -10.53 52.01 10.59
C LEU A 285 -9.39 53.01 10.34
N THR A 286 -8.18 52.70 10.79
CA THR A 286 -7.00 53.54 10.58
C THR A 286 -6.68 53.68 9.09
N ALA A 287 -6.69 52.59 8.34
CA ALA A 287 -6.47 52.60 6.88
C ALA A 287 -7.55 53.42 6.16
N LYS A 288 -8.82 53.25 6.55
CA LYS A 288 -9.94 54.03 5.98
C LYS A 288 -9.80 55.53 6.26
N MET A 289 -9.48 55.92 7.50
CA MET A 289 -9.25 57.32 7.86
C MET A 289 -8.09 57.94 7.08
N ALA A 290 -7.00 57.19 6.90
CA ALA A 290 -5.85 57.65 6.11
C ALA A 290 -6.20 57.82 4.62
N GLN A 291 -6.97 56.89 4.04
CA GLN A 291 -7.46 57.00 2.66
C GLN A 291 -8.41 58.18 2.47
N GLU A 292 -9.33 58.41 3.42
CA GLU A 292 -10.23 59.56 3.40
C GLU A 292 -9.46 60.89 3.49
N ALA A 293 -8.45 60.97 4.37
CA ALA A 293 -7.59 62.15 4.48
C ALA A 293 -6.82 62.42 3.17
N ALA A 294 -6.25 61.39 2.54
CA ALA A 294 -5.59 61.51 1.25
C ALA A 294 -6.56 61.98 0.15
N GLY A 295 -7.78 61.43 0.12
CA GLY A 295 -8.83 61.83 -0.81
C GLY A 295 -9.27 63.29 -0.61
N GLN A 296 -9.40 63.74 0.63
CA GLN A 296 -9.73 65.13 0.97
C GLN A 296 -8.61 66.10 0.54
N ALA A 297 -7.34 65.76 0.81
CA ALA A 297 -6.19 66.54 0.38
C ALA A 297 -6.13 66.63 -1.16
N ALA A 298 -6.35 65.52 -1.87
CA ALA A 298 -6.41 65.50 -3.33
C ALA A 298 -7.57 66.35 -3.88
N ALA A 299 -8.75 66.26 -3.27
CA ALA A 299 -9.91 67.06 -3.68
C ALA A 299 -9.71 68.56 -3.43
N LYS A 300 -9.00 68.94 -2.35
CA LYS A 300 -8.61 70.32 -2.06
C LYS A 300 -7.60 70.82 -3.11
N ALA A 301 -6.57 70.03 -3.39
CA ALA A 301 -5.57 70.34 -4.42
C ALA A 301 -6.20 70.55 -5.81
N ALA A 302 -7.22 69.77 -6.16
CA ALA A 302 -7.92 69.90 -7.45
C ALA A 302 -8.73 71.21 -7.59
N LYS A 303 -9.08 71.87 -6.49
CA LYS A 303 -9.87 73.12 -6.46
C LYS A 303 -9.02 74.39 -6.27
N THR A 304 -7.71 74.24 -6.05
CA THR A 304 -6.78 75.34 -5.79
C THR A 304 -5.95 75.64 -7.04
N GLU A 305 -5.78 76.93 -7.36
CA GLU A 305 -4.92 77.39 -8.46
C GLU A 305 -3.69 78.12 -7.92
N GLY A 306 -2.63 78.23 -8.74
CA GLY A 306 -1.39 78.90 -8.37
C GLY A 306 -0.42 78.04 -7.54
N PRO A 307 0.65 78.63 -6.99
CA PRO A 307 1.75 77.90 -6.36
C PRO A 307 1.36 77.13 -5.08
N GLU A 308 0.21 77.42 -4.49
CA GLU A 308 -0.34 76.68 -3.33
C GLU A 308 -0.86 75.28 -3.72
N ARG A 309 -1.23 75.09 -4.99
CA ARG A 309 -1.66 73.79 -5.52
C ARG A 309 -0.57 72.72 -5.39
N ASP A 310 0.68 73.07 -5.70
CA ASP A 310 1.80 72.12 -5.71
C ASP A 310 2.09 71.56 -4.31
N LEU A 311 1.93 72.39 -3.27
CA LEU A 311 2.06 71.97 -1.87
C LEU A 311 0.95 70.99 -1.47
N LEU A 312 -0.30 71.26 -1.86
CA LEU A 312 -1.44 70.39 -1.56
C LEU A 312 -1.38 69.06 -2.33
N VAL A 313 -0.85 69.07 -3.55
CA VAL A 313 -0.57 67.83 -4.30
C VAL A 313 0.49 67.00 -3.59
N ALA A 314 1.58 67.60 -3.14
CA ALA A 314 2.63 66.89 -2.39
C ALA A 314 2.08 66.30 -1.07
N GLU A 315 1.25 67.05 -0.35
CA GLU A 315 0.56 66.58 0.86
C GLU A 315 -0.38 65.39 0.55
N ALA A 316 -1.18 65.49 -0.51
CA ALA A 316 -2.08 64.41 -0.92
C ALA A 316 -1.32 63.13 -1.31
N ILE A 317 -0.19 63.27 -2.02
CA ILE A 317 0.68 62.13 -2.36
C ILE A 317 1.27 61.51 -1.09
N ALA A 318 1.77 62.31 -0.16
CA ALA A 318 2.35 61.81 1.09
C ALA A 318 1.31 61.06 1.93
N LEU A 319 0.09 61.60 2.03
CA LEU A 319 -1.02 60.94 2.73
C LEU A 319 -1.46 59.66 2.02
N ALA A 320 -1.52 59.66 0.69
CA ALA A 320 -1.86 58.47 -0.09
C ALA A 320 -0.81 57.36 0.10
N GLN A 321 0.48 57.70 0.07
CA GLN A 321 1.57 56.77 0.34
C GLN A 321 1.53 56.24 1.78
N ALA A 322 1.26 57.10 2.76
CA ALA A 322 1.10 56.68 4.15
C ALA A 322 -0.10 55.74 4.33
N ALA A 323 -1.21 56.01 3.63
CA ALA A 323 -2.40 55.15 3.64
C ALA A 323 -2.14 53.80 2.97
N GLU A 324 -1.37 53.76 1.87
CA GLU A 324 -1.00 52.53 1.16
C GLU A 324 0.01 51.68 1.95
N ALA A 325 0.85 52.31 2.77
CA ALA A 325 1.78 51.62 3.66
C ALA A 325 1.09 50.94 4.86
N LEU A 326 -0.14 51.33 5.20
CA LEU A 326 -0.91 50.68 6.27
C LEU A 326 -1.36 49.29 5.82
N THR A 327 -0.93 48.28 6.58
CA THR A 327 -1.27 46.89 6.33
C THR A 327 -2.37 46.45 7.29
N VAL A 328 -3.51 46.05 6.73
CA VAL A 328 -4.57 45.39 7.49
C VAL A 328 -4.22 43.90 7.59
N PRO A 329 -4.08 43.33 8.80
CA PRO A 329 -3.84 41.91 8.94
C PRO A 329 -5.02 41.13 8.37
N PRO A 330 -4.78 40.06 7.60
CA PRO A 330 -5.84 39.24 7.07
C PRO A 330 -6.57 38.51 8.20
N ARG A 331 -7.85 38.20 7.97
CA ARG A 331 -8.64 37.39 8.90
C ARG A 331 -8.04 35.98 8.97
N PRO A 332 -7.71 35.47 10.17
CA PRO A 332 -7.20 34.11 10.32
C PRO A 332 -8.10 33.08 9.65
N ARG A 333 -7.49 32.19 8.87
CA ARG A 333 -8.17 31.11 8.17
C ARG A 333 -7.23 29.92 8.01
N LEU A 334 -7.61 28.79 8.57
CA LEU A 334 -6.84 27.55 8.52
C LEU A 334 -7.31 26.67 7.35
N LEU A 335 -8.62 26.66 7.08
CA LEU A 335 -9.23 25.73 6.13
C LEU A 335 -9.83 26.44 4.90
N ALA A 336 -9.61 25.85 3.73
CA ALA A 336 -10.29 26.16 2.49
C ALA A 336 -11.01 24.91 1.96
N ASP A 337 -12.17 25.13 1.34
CA ASP A 337 -12.93 24.12 0.61
C ASP A 337 -13.36 24.70 -0.74
N ASP A 338 -13.37 23.88 -1.78
CA ASP A 338 -13.77 24.23 -3.15
C ASP A 338 -13.14 25.52 -3.74
N ALA A 339 -11.86 25.79 -3.42
CA ALA A 339 -11.14 26.99 -3.87
C ALA A 339 -10.34 26.73 -5.15
N THR A 340 -10.35 27.68 -6.10
CA THR A 340 -9.49 27.62 -7.30
C THR A 340 -8.01 27.76 -6.93
N PRO A 341 -7.08 27.29 -7.78
CA PRO A 341 -5.63 27.40 -7.50
C PRO A 341 -5.18 28.85 -7.24
N GLU A 342 -5.80 29.82 -7.92
CA GLU A 342 -5.55 31.24 -7.71
C GLU A 342 -6.05 31.71 -6.34
N VAL A 343 -7.26 31.31 -5.93
CA VAL A 343 -7.79 31.63 -4.60
C VAL A 343 -6.92 30.98 -3.51
N ILE A 344 -6.49 29.73 -3.70
CA ILE A 344 -5.57 29.04 -2.81
C ILE A 344 -4.25 29.82 -2.68
N ALA A 345 -3.68 30.30 -3.78
CA ALA A 345 -2.44 31.08 -3.73
C ALA A 345 -2.60 32.39 -2.93
N THR A 346 -3.73 33.10 -3.12
CA THR A 346 -4.04 34.31 -2.35
C THR A 346 -4.17 34.01 -0.87
N LEU A 347 -4.99 33.02 -0.52
CA LEU A 347 -5.22 32.62 0.87
C LEU A 347 -3.92 32.15 1.51
N LEU A 348 -3.11 31.40 0.79
CA LEU A 348 -1.81 30.95 1.27
C LEU A 348 -0.90 32.14 1.59
N ALA A 349 -0.86 33.17 0.75
CA ALA A 349 -0.10 34.40 1.02
C ALA A 349 -0.64 35.18 2.22
N ASP A 350 -1.96 35.37 2.28
CA ASP A 350 -2.62 36.07 3.39
C ASP A 350 -2.35 35.35 4.73
N GLN A 351 -2.36 34.02 4.74
CA GLN A 351 -2.17 33.23 5.96
C GLN A 351 -0.69 32.93 6.28
N GLY A 352 0.23 33.77 5.80
CA GLY A 352 1.67 33.65 6.10
C GLY A 352 2.31 32.38 5.52
N GLY A 353 1.78 31.91 4.39
CA GLY A 353 2.22 30.72 3.69
C GLY A 353 1.54 29.42 4.12
N ARG A 354 0.46 29.46 4.91
CA ARG A 354 -0.11 28.25 5.53
C ARG A 354 -1.59 28.11 5.22
N LEU A 355 -1.98 26.97 4.68
CA LEU A 355 -3.39 26.70 4.38
C LEU A 355 -3.62 25.20 4.32
N SER A 356 -4.84 24.78 4.61
CA SER A 356 -5.26 23.40 4.41
C SER A 356 -6.49 23.31 3.52
N VAL A 357 -6.47 22.39 2.56
CA VAL A 357 -7.64 22.03 1.75
C VAL A 357 -8.20 20.73 2.30
N MET A 358 -9.32 20.83 2.99
CA MET A 358 -9.98 19.72 3.67
C MET A 358 -11.33 19.50 3.00
N SER A 359 -11.51 18.37 2.31
CA SER A 359 -12.77 18.08 1.61
C SER A 359 -13.19 16.62 1.76
N ALA A 360 -14.48 16.42 2.03
CA ALA A 360 -15.10 15.09 2.02
C ALA A 360 -15.43 14.60 0.58
N GLU A 361 -15.00 15.34 -0.44
CA GLU A 361 -15.29 15.09 -1.85
C GLU A 361 -14.04 15.20 -2.75
N GLY A 362 -14.18 14.75 -4.00
CA GLY A 362 -13.10 14.75 -4.99
C GLY A 362 -13.01 15.98 -5.88
N GLY A 363 -13.92 16.97 -5.72
CA GLY A 363 -14.06 18.10 -6.64
C GLY A 363 -12.78 18.91 -6.84
N ILE A 364 -11.91 18.96 -5.83
CA ILE A 364 -10.61 19.66 -5.90
C ILE A 364 -9.73 19.16 -7.05
N PHE A 365 -9.78 17.86 -7.40
CA PHE A 365 -8.97 17.34 -8.50
C PHE A 365 -9.46 17.86 -9.86
N ASP A 366 -10.76 18.03 -10.04
CA ASP A 366 -11.30 18.63 -11.25
C ASP A 366 -10.96 20.13 -11.34
N ILE A 367 -10.95 20.82 -10.20
CA ILE A 367 -10.48 22.22 -10.10
C ILE A 367 -9.02 22.32 -10.54
N ILE A 368 -8.15 21.46 -10.02
CA ILE A 368 -6.73 21.39 -10.40
C ILE A 368 -6.58 21.05 -11.89
N ALA A 369 -7.45 20.21 -12.44
CA ALA A 369 -7.49 19.88 -13.87
C ALA A 369 -7.95 21.05 -14.75
N GLY A 370 -8.44 22.14 -14.17
CA GLY A 370 -8.86 23.34 -14.89
C GLY A 370 -10.35 23.38 -15.20
N ARG A 371 -11.23 22.77 -14.38
CA ARG A 371 -12.69 22.85 -14.53
C ARG A 371 -13.20 24.28 -14.79
N TYR A 372 -12.59 25.28 -14.14
CA TYR A 372 -12.98 26.70 -14.27
C TYR A 372 -12.09 27.53 -15.20
N SER A 373 -10.81 27.20 -15.32
CA SER A 373 -9.82 27.97 -16.10
C SER A 373 -9.57 27.41 -17.51
N GLY A 374 -10.05 26.20 -17.80
CA GLY A 374 -9.77 25.44 -19.03
C GLY A 374 -8.33 24.91 -19.13
N THR A 375 -7.45 25.23 -18.19
CA THR A 375 -6.04 24.79 -18.18
C THR A 375 -5.62 24.28 -16.80
N PRO A 376 -4.93 23.12 -16.71
CA PRO A 376 -4.48 22.61 -15.42
C PRO A 376 -3.48 23.55 -14.74
N ASN A 377 -3.77 23.97 -13.51
CA ASN A 377 -2.89 24.79 -12.69
C ASN A 377 -2.56 24.05 -11.38
N MET A 378 -1.30 23.62 -11.28
CA MET A 378 -0.82 22.73 -10.22
C MET A 378 0.29 23.35 -9.39
N GLU A 379 0.83 24.49 -9.81
CA GLU A 379 2.08 25.03 -9.28
C GLU A 379 1.98 25.33 -7.78
N VAL A 380 0.87 25.95 -7.36
CA VAL A 380 0.58 26.25 -5.95
C VAL A 380 0.58 24.99 -5.08
N PHE A 381 0.04 23.87 -5.58
CA PHE A 381 0.01 22.60 -4.84
C PHE A 381 1.39 21.94 -4.79
N LEU A 382 2.12 21.95 -5.90
CA LEU A 382 3.45 21.33 -5.97
C LEU A 382 4.45 22.06 -5.07
N LYS A 383 4.43 23.40 -5.07
CA LYS A 383 5.27 24.27 -4.24
C LYS A 383 4.81 24.26 -2.79
N GLY A 384 3.50 24.35 -2.54
CA GLY A 384 2.92 24.27 -1.19
C GLY A 384 3.19 22.94 -0.50
N HIS A 385 3.28 21.84 -1.24
CA HIS A 385 3.74 20.57 -0.67
C HIS A 385 5.24 20.60 -0.35
N ALA A 386 6.07 21.14 -1.24
CA ALA A 386 7.52 21.09 -1.13
C ALA A 386 8.09 22.08 -0.11
N GLY A 387 7.42 23.21 0.13
CA GLY A 387 8.01 24.35 0.84
C GLY A 387 8.82 25.28 -0.07
N ASP A 388 8.71 25.12 -1.39
CA ASP A 388 9.46 25.93 -2.35
C ASP A 388 8.82 27.31 -2.54
N ARG A 389 9.64 28.36 -2.60
CA ARG A 389 9.18 29.75 -2.77
C ARG A 389 8.14 29.88 -3.88
N LEU A 390 7.00 30.45 -3.54
CA LEU A 390 5.91 30.72 -4.46
C LEU A 390 5.86 32.23 -4.73
N ARG A 391 5.92 32.57 -6.01
CA ARG A 391 5.71 33.93 -6.50
C ARG A 391 4.57 33.88 -7.50
N VAL A 392 3.54 34.68 -7.28
CA VAL A 392 2.40 34.81 -8.19
C VAL A 392 2.34 36.24 -8.66
N ASP A 393 2.74 36.47 -9.90
CA ASP A 393 2.66 37.77 -10.54
C ASP A 393 1.24 37.95 -11.12
N ARG A 394 0.43 38.84 -10.52
CA ARG A 394 -0.88 39.23 -11.06
C ARG A 394 -0.81 40.63 -11.65
N ARG A 395 -1.76 40.95 -12.56
CA ARG A 395 -1.86 42.27 -13.22
C ARG A 395 -1.92 43.46 -12.26
N THR A 396 -2.34 43.25 -11.01
CA THR A 396 -2.61 44.31 -10.02
C THR A 396 -1.82 44.17 -8.71
N ARG A 397 -1.18 43.03 -8.43
CA ARG A 397 -0.41 42.78 -7.20
C ARG A 397 0.59 41.64 -7.40
N GLU A 398 1.79 41.75 -6.85
CA GLU A 398 2.72 40.61 -6.71
C GLU A 398 2.49 39.97 -5.34
N GLU A 399 2.18 38.68 -5.33
CA GLU A 399 2.05 37.88 -4.09
C GLU A 399 3.29 37.01 -3.92
N TYR A 400 3.90 37.08 -2.73
CA TYR A 400 5.15 36.38 -2.41
C TYR A 400 4.98 35.52 -1.15
N VAL A 401 5.33 34.24 -1.25
CA VAL A 401 5.32 33.30 -0.14
C VAL A 401 6.67 32.60 -0.06
N GLU A 402 7.44 32.89 0.98
CA GLU A 402 8.81 32.39 1.15
C GLU A 402 8.83 30.88 1.43
N ALA A 403 7.94 30.38 2.29
CA ALA A 403 7.88 28.98 2.69
C ALA A 403 6.43 28.47 2.70
N PRO A 404 5.83 28.21 1.53
CA PRO A 404 4.44 27.75 1.45
C PRO A 404 4.30 26.32 2.01
N ALA A 405 3.35 26.12 2.90
CA ALA A 405 2.98 24.85 3.49
C ALA A 405 1.47 24.61 3.29
N LEU A 406 1.15 23.83 2.27
CA LEU A 406 -0.23 23.42 1.96
C LEU A 406 -0.46 22.00 2.48
N THR A 407 -1.51 21.80 3.26
CA THR A 407 -1.99 20.46 3.64
C THR A 407 -3.22 20.12 2.81
N MET A 408 -3.37 18.85 2.43
CA MET A 408 -4.58 18.35 1.75
C MET A 408 -5.06 17.09 2.47
N GLY A 409 -6.29 17.11 2.95
CA GLY A 409 -6.96 15.94 3.53
C GLY A 409 -8.26 15.66 2.80
N LEU A 410 -8.28 14.59 2.00
CA LEU A 410 -9.36 14.32 1.06
C LEU A 410 -10.00 12.97 1.32
N ALA A 411 -11.34 12.91 1.39
CA ALA A 411 -12.10 11.67 1.51
C ALA A 411 -12.91 11.34 0.24
N VAL A 412 -12.23 10.89 -0.81
CA VAL A 412 -12.80 10.70 -2.15
C VAL A 412 -13.50 9.35 -2.33
N GLN A 413 -14.13 9.15 -3.49
CA GLN A 413 -14.59 7.83 -3.92
C GLN A 413 -13.50 7.13 -4.73
N PRO A 414 -13.43 5.78 -4.76
CA PRO A 414 -12.44 5.05 -5.56
C PRO A 414 -12.43 5.44 -7.04
N ALA A 415 -13.59 5.68 -7.65
CA ALA A 415 -13.70 6.12 -9.05
C ALA A 415 -12.97 7.46 -9.33
N VAL A 416 -12.90 8.35 -8.35
CA VAL A 416 -12.16 9.62 -8.47
C VAL A 416 -10.67 9.34 -8.67
N LEU A 417 -10.11 8.34 -7.96
CA LEU A 417 -8.71 7.95 -8.14
C LEU A 417 -8.45 7.42 -9.55
N GLU A 418 -9.34 6.57 -10.06
CA GLU A 418 -9.24 6.03 -11.43
C GLU A 418 -9.25 7.15 -12.49
N ASP A 419 -10.15 8.14 -12.33
CA ASP A 419 -10.27 9.25 -13.28
C ASP A 419 -9.06 10.19 -13.26
N ILE A 420 -8.50 10.43 -12.07
CA ILE A 420 -7.25 11.18 -11.89
C ILE A 420 -6.07 10.47 -12.56
N GLY A 421 -6.02 9.13 -12.49
CA GLY A 421 -5.00 8.32 -13.16
C GLY A 421 -4.99 8.47 -14.69
N LYS A 422 -6.18 8.65 -15.29
CA LYS A 422 -6.32 8.89 -16.74
C LYS A 422 -5.76 10.26 -17.17
N ASN A 423 -5.65 11.21 -16.25
CA ASN A 423 -5.14 12.55 -16.55
C ASN A 423 -3.60 12.57 -16.59
N ARG A 424 -3.04 12.42 -17.81
CA ARG A 424 -1.59 12.43 -18.06
C ARG A 424 -0.86 13.66 -17.49
N GLY A 425 -1.56 14.79 -17.29
CA GLY A 425 -0.98 15.99 -16.69
C GLY A 425 -0.58 15.81 -15.22
N PHE A 426 -1.30 14.98 -14.47
CA PHE A 426 -1.11 14.82 -13.02
C PHE A 426 0.08 13.94 -12.65
N ASP A 427 0.26 12.81 -13.33
CA ASP A 427 1.45 11.97 -13.17
C ASP A 427 2.71 12.61 -13.78
N GLY A 428 2.57 13.27 -14.94
CA GLY A 428 3.68 13.91 -15.63
C GLY A 428 4.33 15.05 -14.84
N ARG A 429 3.55 15.77 -14.01
CA ARG A 429 4.03 16.90 -13.19
C ARG A 429 4.25 16.55 -11.71
N GLY A 430 4.05 15.29 -11.33
CA GLY A 430 4.42 14.75 -10.03
C GLY A 430 3.49 15.09 -8.87
N LEU A 431 2.22 15.46 -9.12
CA LEU A 431 1.26 15.72 -8.05
C LEU A 431 0.87 14.43 -7.32
N LEU A 432 0.58 13.36 -8.07
CA LEU A 432 0.18 12.06 -7.51
C LEU A 432 1.27 11.46 -6.61
N ALA A 433 2.54 11.71 -6.94
CA ALA A 433 3.68 11.27 -6.14
C ALA A 433 3.74 11.88 -4.72
N ARG A 434 2.92 12.89 -4.40
CA ARG A 434 2.93 13.60 -3.11
C ARG A 434 1.86 13.12 -2.13
N PHE A 435 0.87 12.36 -2.60
CA PHE A 435 -0.23 11.90 -1.74
C PHE A 435 0.12 10.63 -0.98
N LEU A 436 -0.24 10.57 0.30
CA LEU A 436 -0.38 9.33 1.04
C LEU A 436 -1.74 8.71 0.73
N TYR A 437 -1.74 7.49 0.19
CA TYR A 437 -2.93 6.82 -0.32
C TYR A 437 -3.48 5.81 0.66
N SER A 438 -4.77 5.89 0.97
CA SER A 438 -5.48 4.93 1.81
C SER A 438 -6.73 4.40 1.08
N LEU A 439 -6.74 3.11 0.74
CA LEU A 439 -7.88 2.41 0.15
C LEU A 439 -8.44 1.33 1.10
N PRO A 440 -9.13 1.70 2.19
CA PRO A 440 -9.62 0.72 3.16
C PRO A 440 -10.83 -0.08 2.68
N GLU A 441 -10.99 -1.28 3.24
CA GLU A 441 -12.15 -2.14 2.99
C GLU A 441 -13.43 -1.57 3.64
N SER A 442 -14.51 -1.49 2.88
CA SER A 442 -15.79 -0.95 3.36
C SER A 442 -16.47 -1.89 4.35
N LEU A 443 -16.88 -1.37 5.52
CA LEU A 443 -17.68 -2.12 6.51
C LEU A 443 -19.17 -2.24 6.14
N VAL A 444 -19.63 -1.62 5.05
CA VAL A 444 -21.02 -1.76 4.57
C VAL A 444 -21.36 -3.23 4.39
N GLY A 445 -22.43 -3.69 5.03
CA GLY A 445 -22.85 -5.11 5.04
C GLY A 445 -22.33 -5.92 6.24
N TYR A 446 -21.34 -5.41 6.97
CA TYR A 446 -20.69 -6.09 8.10
C TYR A 446 -20.71 -5.26 9.40
N ARG A 447 -21.46 -4.15 9.42
CA ARG A 447 -21.52 -3.23 10.56
C ARG A 447 -22.19 -3.85 11.77
N LYS A 448 -21.65 -3.56 12.96
CA LYS A 448 -22.34 -3.75 14.22
C LYS A 448 -23.57 -2.82 14.28
N ILE A 449 -24.72 -3.38 14.65
CA ILE A 449 -25.94 -2.61 14.90
C ILE A 449 -25.83 -2.05 16.33
N SER A 450 -26.04 -0.74 16.48
CA SER A 450 -25.92 -0.01 17.75
C SER A 450 -24.52 -0.13 18.38
N PRO A 451 -23.48 0.43 17.74
CA PRO A 451 -22.15 0.52 18.34
C PRO A 451 -22.15 1.45 19.56
N ASP A 452 -21.11 1.30 20.38
CA ASP A 452 -20.91 2.17 21.53
C ASP A 452 -20.54 3.59 21.05
N PRO A 453 -21.13 4.65 21.62
CA PRO A 453 -20.75 6.01 21.28
C PRO A 453 -19.35 6.33 21.81
N VAL A 454 -18.71 7.34 21.23
CA VAL A 454 -17.46 7.90 21.72
C VAL A 454 -17.69 8.43 23.14
N ALA A 455 -16.87 7.97 24.08
CA ALA A 455 -16.93 8.49 25.44
C ALA A 455 -16.59 9.99 25.45
N GLU A 456 -17.39 10.79 26.16
CA GLU A 456 -17.27 12.25 26.21
C GLU A 456 -15.86 12.71 26.62
N ALA A 457 -15.23 12.01 27.57
CA ALA A 457 -13.86 12.31 27.99
C ALA A 457 -12.82 12.11 26.88
N VAL A 458 -13.04 11.15 25.97
CA VAL A 458 -12.16 10.87 24.83
C VAL A 458 -12.30 11.96 23.77
N ALA A 459 -13.54 12.31 23.42
CA ALA A 459 -13.84 13.41 22.50
C ALA A 459 -13.28 14.74 23.01
N ALA A 460 -13.58 15.11 24.27
CA ALA A 460 -13.13 16.36 24.86
C ALA A 460 -11.59 16.45 25.00
N ARG A 461 -10.89 15.32 25.14
CA ARG A 461 -9.41 15.30 25.13
C ARG A 461 -8.86 15.50 23.72
N TYR A 462 -9.45 14.85 22.71
CA TYR A 462 -9.06 15.06 21.32
C TYR A 462 -9.26 16.52 20.89
N GLU A 463 -10.45 17.07 21.13
CA GLU A 463 -10.79 18.47 20.84
C GLU A 463 -9.81 19.45 21.49
N ARG A 464 -9.64 19.36 22.82
CA ARG A 464 -8.71 20.23 23.56
C ARG A 464 -7.28 20.15 23.04
N ASN A 465 -6.78 18.95 22.73
CA ASN A 465 -5.40 18.78 22.32
C ASN A 465 -5.15 19.29 20.89
N VAL A 466 -6.10 19.12 19.96
CA VAL A 466 -6.00 19.69 18.61
C VAL A 466 -6.04 21.23 18.67
N ILE A 467 -6.97 21.79 19.46
CA ILE A 467 -7.06 23.24 19.66
C ILE A 467 -5.76 23.77 20.28
N ALA A 468 -5.26 23.13 21.35
CA ALA A 468 -4.03 23.53 22.01
C ALA A 468 -2.81 23.48 21.08
N LEU A 469 -2.67 22.41 20.28
CA LEU A 469 -1.59 22.30 19.30
C LEU A 469 -1.67 23.42 18.24
N THR A 470 -2.87 23.70 17.74
CA THR A 470 -3.10 24.73 16.71
C THR A 470 -2.79 26.12 17.26
N LEU A 471 -3.31 26.46 18.44
CA LEU A 471 -3.16 27.78 19.04
C LEU A 471 -1.73 28.03 19.56
N SER A 472 -1.07 27.03 20.16
CA SER A 472 0.31 27.17 20.66
C SER A 472 1.32 27.48 19.56
N LEU A 473 1.04 27.04 18.33
CA LEU A 473 1.88 27.30 17.17
C LEU A 473 1.41 28.52 16.36
N ALA A 474 0.24 29.11 16.67
CA ALA A 474 -0.44 30.10 15.82
C ALA A 474 0.30 31.44 15.61
N ASP A 475 1.20 31.82 16.53
CA ASP A 475 1.99 33.05 16.40
C ASP A 475 3.39 32.82 15.81
N TRP A 476 3.79 31.55 15.59
CA TRP A 476 5.12 31.24 15.08
C TRP A 476 5.24 31.61 13.61
N THR A 477 5.99 32.65 13.28
CA THR A 477 6.28 33.05 11.88
C THR A 477 7.42 32.25 11.28
N ASP A 478 8.48 32.02 12.05
CA ASP A 478 9.58 31.14 11.67
C ASP A 478 9.31 29.69 12.13
N PRO A 479 9.50 28.67 11.27
CA PRO A 479 9.20 27.30 11.64
C PRO A 479 10.21 26.75 12.66
N ALA A 480 9.69 26.08 13.68
CA ALA A 480 10.48 25.29 14.62
C ALA A 480 11.30 24.22 13.88
N VAL A 481 12.58 24.08 14.20
CA VAL A 481 13.43 23.05 13.59
C VAL A 481 13.53 21.85 14.51
N LEU A 482 12.76 20.81 14.20
CA LEU A 482 12.77 19.54 14.93
C LEU A 482 14.02 18.74 14.54
N GLN A 483 14.88 18.51 15.53
CA GLN A 483 16.08 17.68 15.37
C GLN A 483 15.74 16.21 15.58
N LEU A 484 16.45 15.30 14.92
CA LEU A 484 16.37 13.87 15.21
C LEU A 484 17.37 13.50 16.31
N THR A 485 16.97 12.61 17.23
CA THR A 485 17.95 11.89 18.07
C THR A 485 18.84 11.00 17.18
N PRO A 486 20.07 10.66 17.61
CA PRO A 486 20.93 9.74 16.85
C PRO A 486 20.25 8.40 16.53
N ASP A 487 19.48 7.85 17.46
CA ASP A 487 18.74 6.60 17.27
C ASP A 487 17.56 6.77 16.28
N ALA A 488 16.92 7.95 16.24
CA ALA A 488 15.90 8.25 15.25
C ALA A 488 16.50 8.41 13.83
N ASP A 489 17.65 9.06 13.70
CA ASP A 489 18.38 9.14 12.42
C ASP A 489 18.81 7.73 11.96
N ALA A 490 19.26 6.88 12.87
CA ALA A 490 19.59 5.49 12.57
C ALA A 490 18.35 4.68 12.11
N ALA A 491 17.19 4.87 12.75
CA ALA A 491 15.94 4.22 12.35
C ALA A 491 15.48 4.66 10.96
N LEU A 492 15.49 5.97 10.68
CA LEU A 492 15.13 6.52 9.36
C LEU A 492 16.12 6.06 8.28
N SER A 493 17.41 6.06 8.58
CA SER A 493 18.45 5.56 7.67
C SER A 493 18.25 4.07 7.38
N ALA A 494 17.95 3.26 8.39
CA ALA A 494 17.67 1.84 8.20
C ALA A 494 16.44 1.62 7.31
N PHE A 495 15.41 2.47 7.43
CA PHE A 495 14.26 2.45 6.54
C PHE A 495 14.64 2.84 5.10
N GLU A 496 15.39 3.91 4.90
CA GLU A 496 15.90 4.33 3.58
C GLU A 496 16.71 3.21 2.90
N HIS A 497 17.61 2.53 3.62
CA HIS A 497 18.37 1.39 3.09
C HIS A 497 17.48 0.20 2.66
N ARG A 498 16.30 0.02 3.27
CA ARG A 498 15.33 -1.00 2.85
C ARG A 498 14.55 -0.56 1.60
N VAL A 499 14.21 0.72 1.49
CA VAL A 499 13.39 1.26 0.39
C VAL A 499 14.20 1.42 -0.89
N GLU A 500 15.44 1.93 -0.82
CA GLU A 500 16.24 2.31 -1.98
C GLU A 500 16.41 1.19 -3.02
N PRO A 501 16.75 -0.07 -2.67
CA PRO A 501 16.84 -1.15 -3.65
C PRO A 501 15.51 -1.48 -4.33
N GLN A 502 14.37 -1.19 -3.70
CA GLN A 502 13.03 -1.46 -4.23
C GLN A 502 12.62 -0.43 -5.30
N LEU A 503 13.28 0.73 -5.36
CA LEU A 503 13.02 1.78 -6.37
C LEU A 503 13.58 1.45 -7.75
N ARG A 504 14.39 0.39 -7.88
CA ARG A 504 15.03 0.01 -9.14
C ARG A 504 13.98 -0.22 -10.23
N ALA A 505 14.13 0.47 -11.37
CA ALA A 505 13.23 0.35 -12.51
C ALA A 505 13.11 -1.08 -13.07
N LYS A 506 14.13 -1.93 -12.88
CA LYS A 506 14.09 -3.35 -13.22
C LYS A 506 14.23 -4.19 -11.95
N GLY A 507 13.24 -5.04 -11.70
CA GLY A 507 13.23 -5.99 -10.58
C GLY A 507 13.02 -5.38 -9.19
N GLY A 508 12.84 -4.06 -9.08
CA GLY A 508 12.45 -3.40 -7.83
C GLY A 508 10.94 -3.41 -7.64
N ARG A 509 10.47 -3.80 -6.45
CA ARG A 509 9.04 -3.88 -6.12
C ARG A 509 8.29 -2.56 -6.31
N LEU A 510 8.93 -1.45 -5.98
CA LEU A 510 8.37 -0.10 -6.06
C LEU A 510 8.77 0.62 -7.37
N GLY A 511 9.43 -0.08 -8.31
CA GLY A 511 10.01 0.53 -9.50
C GLY A 511 8.99 1.24 -10.39
N HIS A 512 7.80 0.68 -10.56
CA HIS A 512 6.73 1.27 -11.36
C HIS A 512 6.09 2.52 -10.71
N ILE A 513 6.15 2.62 -9.38
CA ILE A 513 5.76 3.80 -8.59
C ILE A 513 6.97 4.59 -8.08
N GLY A 514 8.12 4.48 -8.74
CA GLY A 514 9.39 5.05 -8.25
C GLY A 514 9.33 6.56 -7.98
N LYS A 515 8.51 7.31 -8.74
CA LYS A 515 8.28 8.75 -8.49
C LYS A 515 7.65 9.02 -7.12
N TRP A 516 6.68 8.21 -6.73
CA TRP A 516 5.99 8.28 -5.44
C TRP A 516 6.91 7.76 -4.33
N ALA A 517 7.46 6.56 -4.52
CA ALA A 517 8.28 5.89 -3.52
C ALA A 517 9.59 6.66 -3.22
N GLY A 518 10.14 7.39 -4.19
CA GLY A 518 11.29 8.29 -3.96
C GLY A 518 10.99 9.48 -3.04
N LYS A 519 9.73 9.77 -2.71
CA LYS A 519 9.31 10.80 -1.73
C LYS A 519 8.98 10.22 -0.36
N LEU A 520 8.98 8.90 -0.22
CA LEU A 520 8.51 8.20 0.97
C LEU A 520 9.33 8.52 2.22
N VAL A 521 10.66 8.56 2.12
CA VAL A 521 11.55 8.88 3.25
C VAL A 521 11.29 10.28 3.78
N GLY A 522 11.12 11.26 2.87
CA GLY A 522 10.74 12.62 3.23
C GLY A 522 9.38 12.65 3.93
N ALA A 523 8.36 12.00 3.35
CA ALA A 523 7.04 11.90 3.96
C ALA A 523 7.06 11.22 5.35
N THR A 524 7.91 10.22 5.55
CA THR A 524 8.11 9.54 6.84
C THR A 524 8.63 10.52 7.89
N ALA A 525 9.62 11.35 7.53
CA ALA A 525 10.12 12.38 8.43
C ALA A 525 9.03 13.41 8.80
N ARG A 526 8.18 13.81 7.84
CA ARG A 526 7.05 14.70 8.09
C ARG A 526 6.06 14.11 9.09
N ILE A 527 5.67 12.84 8.89
CA ILE A 527 4.81 12.11 9.81
C ILE A 527 5.46 12.08 11.21
N ALA A 528 6.73 11.73 11.33
CA ALA A 528 7.43 11.68 12.61
C ALA A 528 7.40 13.03 13.36
N GLY A 529 7.59 14.15 12.63
CA GLY A 529 7.48 15.49 13.19
C GLY A 529 6.08 15.81 13.73
N LEU A 530 5.03 15.36 13.03
CA LEU A 530 3.64 15.55 13.47
C LEU A 530 3.30 14.71 14.70
N LEU A 531 3.69 13.43 14.72
CA LEU A 531 3.47 12.56 15.88
C LEU A 531 4.22 13.11 17.11
N HIS A 532 5.46 13.57 16.92
CA HIS A 532 6.28 14.18 17.99
C HIS A 532 5.61 15.40 18.61
N LEU A 533 5.10 16.33 17.79
CA LEU A 533 4.42 17.53 18.28
C LEU A 533 3.11 17.19 19.00
N ALA A 534 2.40 16.18 18.53
CA ALA A 534 1.17 15.71 19.16
C ALA A 534 1.41 15.00 20.51
N ASP A 535 2.53 14.30 20.68
CA ASP A 535 2.94 13.71 21.97
C ASP A 535 3.53 14.75 22.94
N HIS A 536 4.03 15.87 22.42
CA HIS A 536 4.68 16.94 23.18
C HIS A 536 4.06 18.31 22.91
N LEU A 537 2.77 18.46 23.20
CA LEU A 537 1.96 19.63 22.83
C LEU A 537 2.53 20.98 23.27
N GLU A 538 3.16 21.06 24.44
CA GLU A 538 3.60 22.34 25.04
C GLU A 538 5.07 22.70 24.73
N ASP A 539 5.94 21.71 24.58
CA ASP A 539 7.40 21.90 24.53
C ASP A 539 8.10 21.04 23.46
N GLY A 540 7.34 20.37 22.59
CA GLY A 540 7.86 19.45 21.57
C GLY A 540 8.82 20.12 20.60
N TYR A 541 8.62 21.40 20.29
CA TYR A 541 9.53 22.19 19.43
C TYR A 541 10.95 22.32 20.01
N GLY A 542 11.12 22.19 21.33
CA GLY A 542 12.41 22.23 22.01
C GLY A 542 13.05 20.85 22.20
N LYS A 543 12.36 19.77 21.83
CA LYS A 543 12.80 18.38 22.03
C LYS A 543 13.13 17.69 20.71
N PRO A 544 14.17 16.84 20.67
CA PRO A 544 14.46 16.06 19.48
C PRO A 544 13.45 14.91 19.31
N VAL A 545 13.16 14.54 18.07
CA VAL A 545 12.31 13.41 17.71
C VAL A 545 12.97 12.10 18.15
N SER A 546 12.23 11.32 18.92
CA SER A 546 12.71 10.04 19.48
C SER A 546 12.71 8.92 18.44
N ALA A 547 13.50 7.87 18.68
CA ALA A 547 13.48 6.67 17.84
C ALA A 547 12.12 5.96 17.85
N ALA A 548 11.41 5.98 18.98
CA ALA A 548 10.07 5.40 19.09
C ALA A 548 9.09 6.09 18.14
N THR A 549 9.04 7.43 18.17
CA THR A 549 8.21 8.24 17.28
C THR A 549 8.58 8.03 15.81
N MET A 550 9.88 7.90 15.50
CA MET A 550 10.33 7.62 14.14
C MET A 550 9.89 6.23 13.66
N ASN A 551 9.98 5.20 14.52
CA ASN A 551 9.52 3.85 14.19
C ASN A 551 8.01 3.81 13.93
N SER A 552 7.20 4.54 14.72
CA SER A 552 5.76 4.69 14.46
C SER A 552 5.49 5.35 13.11
N ALA A 553 6.26 6.37 12.73
CA ALA A 553 6.15 7.00 11.42
C ALA A 553 6.55 6.06 10.28
N VAL A 554 7.59 5.23 10.47
CA VAL A 554 8.00 4.20 9.52
C VAL A 554 6.88 3.17 9.32
N GLU A 555 6.24 2.70 10.39
CA GLU A 555 5.14 1.74 10.31
C GLU A 555 3.94 2.31 9.53
N LEU A 556 3.54 3.56 9.80
CA LEU A 556 2.51 4.26 9.02
C LEU A 556 2.91 4.38 7.54
N SER A 557 4.19 4.65 7.26
CA SER A 557 4.70 4.78 5.90
C SER A 557 4.73 3.44 5.15
N GLU A 558 5.01 2.34 5.85
CA GLU A 558 4.91 0.97 5.31
C GLU A 558 3.46 0.61 4.99
N TYR A 559 2.49 0.99 5.84
CA TYR A 559 1.06 0.89 5.56
C TYR A 559 0.68 1.65 4.27
N PHE A 560 1.03 2.93 4.17
CA PHE A 560 0.72 3.74 2.97
C PHE A 560 1.40 3.21 1.71
N THR A 561 2.55 2.56 1.84
CA THR A 561 3.26 1.93 0.70
C THR A 561 2.46 0.78 0.11
N GLN A 562 1.84 -0.06 0.93
CA GLN A 562 0.99 -1.16 0.44
C GLN A 562 -0.25 -0.63 -0.28
N HIS A 563 -0.88 0.40 0.27
CA HIS A 563 -2.08 1.01 -0.31
C HIS A 563 -1.74 1.78 -1.60
N ALA A 564 -0.59 2.46 -1.64
CA ALA A 564 -0.12 3.15 -2.84
C ALA A 564 0.09 2.18 -4.01
N LEU A 565 0.73 1.02 -3.80
CA LEU A 565 0.89 0.00 -4.84
C LEU A 565 -0.47 -0.35 -5.48
N THR A 566 -1.45 -0.71 -4.67
CA THR A 566 -2.80 -1.05 -5.15
C THR A 566 -3.50 0.12 -5.83
N VAL A 567 -3.34 1.35 -5.32
CA VAL A 567 -3.94 2.53 -5.93
C VAL A 567 -3.32 2.83 -7.30
N PHE A 568 -2.00 2.74 -7.44
CA PHE A 568 -1.34 2.97 -8.74
C PHE A 568 -1.66 1.85 -9.75
N ASP A 569 -1.87 0.62 -9.30
CA ASP A 569 -2.40 -0.47 -10.13
C ASP A 569 -3.83 -0.16 -10.63
N LEU A 570 -4.70 0.38 -9.75
CA LEU A 570 -6.06 0.82 -10.10
C LEU A 570 -6.09 2.02 -11.05
N MET A 571 -5.20 3.00 -10.84
CA MET A 571 -5.06 4.19 -11.70
C MET A 571 -4.58 3.86 -13.12
N GLY A 572 -4.28 2.59 -13.41
CA GLY A 572 -3.77 2.16 -14.72
C GLY A 572 -2.33 2.63 -14.96
N ALA A 573 -1.56 2.87 -13.89
CA ALA A 573 -0.14 3.19 -14.01
C ALA A 573 0.68 2.02 -14.57
N ASP A 574 0.10 0.82 -14.64
CA ASP A 574 0.60 -0.26 -15.47
C ASP A 574 -0.28 -0.48 -16.72
N ALA A 575 0.13 0.14 -17.83
CA ALA A 575 -0.44 -0.12 -19.15
C ALA A 575 -0.38 -1.61 -19.53
N THR A 576 0.56 -2.37 -18.96
CA THR A 576 0.73 -3.81 -19.16
C THR A 576 -0.37 -4.60 -18.46
N LEU A 577 -0.69 -4.28 -17.21
CA LEU A 577 -1.78 -4.92 -16.47
C LEU A 577 -3.15 -4.64 -17.10
N ALA A 578 -3.39 -3.40 -17.55
CA ALA A 578 -4.62 -3.06 -18.27
C ALA A 578 -4.77 -3.89 -19.56
N ARG A 579 -3.70 -3.95 -20.36
CA ARG A 579 -3.62 -4.77 -21.57
C ARG A 579 -3.73 -6.28 -21.28
N ALA A 580 -3.21 -6.74 -20.15
CA ALA A 580 -3.29 -8.14 -19.72
C ALA A 580 -4.72 -8.57 -19.41
N ARG A 581 -5.53 -7.68 -18.81
CA ARG A 581 -6.97 -7.91 -18.61
C ARG A 581 -7.71 -8.05 -19.95
N SER A 582 -7.47 -7.14 -20.88
CA SER A 582 -8.06 -7.19 -22.22
C SER A 582 -7.63 -8.47 -22.97
N LEU A 583 -6.38 -8.90 -22.79
CA LEU A 583 -5.89 -10.15 -23.37
C LEU A 583 -6.55 -11.39 -22.75
N ILE A 584 -6.75 -11.44 -21.42
CA ILE A 584 -7.50 -12.50 -20.76
C ILE A 584 -8.94 -12.56 -21.29
N GLU A 585 -9.61 -11.43 -21.44
CA GLU A 585 -10.98 -11.40 -22.00
C GLU A 585 -11.02 -11.99 -23.41
N VAL A 586 -10.07 -11.64 -24.27
CA VAL A 586 -9.94 -12.22 -25.61
C VAL A 586 -9.69 -13.73 -25.54
N LEU A 587 -8.81 -14.21 -24.66
CA LEU A 587 -8.53 -15.64 -24.49
C LEU A 587 -9.78 -16.41 -24.02
N THR A 588 -10.49 -15.88 -23.03
CA THR A 588 -11.72 -16.46 -22.47
C THR A 588 -12.84 -16.50 -23.52
N VAL A 589 -13.09 -15.40 -24.23
CA VAL A 589 -14.16 -15.32 -25.26
C VAL A 589 -13.91 -16.31 -26.40
N ASN A 590 -12.66 -16.51 -26.82
CA ASN A 590 -12.33 -17.38 -27.94
C ASN A 590 -12.09 -18.85 -27.54
N GLY A 591 -11.96 -19.17 -26.24
CA GLY A 591 -11.87 -20.53 -25.71
C GLY A 591 -10.68 -21.34 -26.23
N TRP A 592 -9.57 -20.68 -26.61
CA TRP A 592 -8.44 -21.37 -27.23
C TRP A 592 -7.70 -22.28 -26.24
N GLU A 593 -7.31 -23.47 -26.69
CA GLU A 593 -6.39 -24.36 -25.97
C GLU A 593 -4.92 -23.95 -26.16
N SER A 594 -4.58 -23.54 -27.37
CA SER A 594 -3.28 -22.93 -27.68
C SER A 594 -3.45 -21.84 -28.74
N VAL A 595 -2.68 -20.77 -28.63
CA VAL A 595 -2.78 -19.61 -29.51
C VAL A 595 -1.41 -19.14 -29.99
N SER A 596 -1.32 -18.68 -31.24
CA SER A 596 -0.11 -18.05 -31.77
C SER A 596 -0.11 -16.54 -31.53
N ARG A 597 1.09 -15.93 -31.49
CA ARG A 597 1.23 -14.47 -31.40
C ARG A 597 0.48 -13.73 -32.51
N ARG A 598 0.36 -14.32 -33.71
CA ARG A 598 -0.36 -13.73 -34.85
C ARG A 598 -1.87 -13.72 -34.63
N ASP A 599 -2.41 -14.78 -34.04
CA ASP A 599 -3.85 -14.92 -33.80
C ASP A 599 -4.31 -13.99 -32.67
N LEU A 600 -3.50 -13.86 -31.60
CA LEU A 600 -3.70 -12.84 -30.56
C LEU A 600 -3.75 -11.44 -31.17
N PHE A 601 -2.73 -11.07 -31.95
CA PHE A 601 -2.64 -9.73 -32.54
C PHE A 601 -3.77 -9.43 -33.56
N ALA A 602 -4.38 -10.45 -34.16
CA ALA A 602 -5.50 -10.29 -35.08
C ALA A 602 -6.84 -9.99 -34.36
N LYS A 603 -6.97 -10.37 -33.09
CA LYS A 603 -8.20 -10.21 -32.30
C LYS A 603 -8.15 -9.04 -31.32
N LEU A 604 -6.95 -8.56 -30.98
CA LEU A 604 -6.77 -7.42 -30.08
C LEU A 604 -7.03 -6.08 -30.77
N SER A 605 -7.48 -5.08 -29.99
CA SER A 605 -7.74 -3.74 -30.51
C SER A 605 -6.44 -3.06 -30.96
N ARG A 606 -6.44 -2.47 -32.17
CA ARG A 606 -5.30 -1.70 -32.69
C ARG A 606 -5.06 -0.37 -31.95
N SER A 607 -6.06 0.15 -31.24
CA SER A 607 -5.86 1.34 -30.39
C SER A 607 -5.12 1.00 -29.10
N GLU A 608 -5.24 -0.25 -28.63
CA GLU A 608 -4.65 -0.73 -27.38
C GLU A 608 -3.30 -1.43 -27.58
N PHE A 609 -3.16 -2.18 -28.69
CA PHE A 609 -1.95 -2.85 -29.15
C PHE A 609 -1.54 -2.35 -30.55
N PRO A 610 -0.86 -1.20 -30.65
CA PRO A 610 -0.45 -0.63 -31.94
C PRO A 610 0.59 -1.47 -32.68
N SER A 611 1.47 -2.18 -31.94
CA SER A 611 2.54 -3.00 -32.50
C SER A 611 2.64 -4.36 -31.82
N THR A 612 3.29 -5.32 -32.49
CA THR A 612 3.55 -6.64 -31.89
C THR A 612 4.54 -6.60 -30.72
N ALA A 613 5.31 -5.51 -30.57
CA ALA A 613 6.21 -5.33 -29.43
C ALA A 613 5.45 -5.02 -28.13
N ASP A 614 4.24 -4.47 -28.23
CA ASP A 614 3.37 -4.17 -27.09
C ASP A 614 2.78 -5.42 -26.42
N LEU A 615 2.79 -6.56 -27.13
CA LEU A 615 2.23 -7.83 -26.66
C LEU A 615 3.21 -8.61 -25.78
N GLU A 616 4.52 -8.43 -25.97
CA GLU A 616 5.55 -9.19 -25.25
C GLU A 616 5.54 -8.99 -23.73
N PRO A 617 5.49 -7.76 -23.17
CA PRO A 617 5.44 -7.58 -21.73
C PRO A 617 4.13 -8.09 -21.12
N VAL A 618 3.04 -8.08 -21.89
CA VAL A 618 1.72 -8.56 -21.47
C VAL A 618 1.68 -10.08 -21.39
N VAL A 619 2.25 -10.75 -22.40
CA VAL A 619 2.36 -12.21 -22.41
C VAL A 619 3.28 -12.70 -21.29
N ALA A 620 4.42 -12.06 -21.08
CA ALA A 620 5.32 -12.39 -19.98
C ALA A 620 4.64 -12.27 -18.61
N LEU A 621 3.83 -11.21 -18.41
CA LEU A 621 3.03 -11.04 -17.19
C LEU A 621 2.00 -12.16 -17.02
N LEU A 622 1.29 -12.56 -18.09
CA LEU A 622 0.33 -13.65 -18.02
C LEU A 622 0.99 -15.03 -17.80
N GLU A 623 2.22 -15.24 -18.28
CA GLU A 623 3.00 -16.43 -17.98
C GLU A 623 3.43 -16.47 -16.51
N GLU A 624 3.89 -15.34 -15.96
CA GLU A 624 4.26 -15.20 -14.55
C GLU A 624 3.06 -15.47 -13.62
N HIS A 625 1.87 -15.00 -14.00
CA HIS A 625 0.63 -15.23 -13.27
C HIS A 625 -0.01 -16.61 -13.55
N GLY A 626 0.61 -17.45 -14.37
CA GLY A 626 0.16 -18.83 -14.62
C GLY A 626 -1.02 -18.95 -15.58
N TYR A 627 -1.41 -17.89 -16.29
CA TYR A 627 -2.49 -17.92 -17.30
C TYR A 627 -2.04 -18.49 -18.65
N LEU A 628 -0.77 -18.33 -18.99
CA LEU A 628 -0.16 -18.81 -20.23
C LEU A 628 1.10 -19.65 -19.95
N ARG A 629 1.44 -20.55 -20.87
CA ARG A 629 2.77 -21.20 -20.94
C ARG A 629 3.28 -21.19 -22.37
N SER A 630 4.48 -20.67 -22.60
CA SER A 630 5.13 -20.77 -23.90
C SER A 630 5.56 -22.19 -24.20
N GLU A 631 5.11 -22.67 -25.35
CA GLU A 631 5.52 -23.93 -25.94
C GLU A 631 6.24 -23.62 -27.26
N THR A 632 7.53 -23.95 -27.32
CA THR A 632 8.28 -23.93 -28.57
C THR A 632 8.31 -25.36 -29.11
N PRO A 633 7.66 -25.65 -30.26
CA PRO A 633 7.67 -26.99 -30.81
C PRO A 633 9.11 -27.45 -31.10
N PRO A 634 9.44 -28.74 -30.88
CA PRO A 634 10.77 -29.27 -31.15
C PRO A 634 11.14 -29.08 -32.63
N ARG A 635 12.41 -28.73 -32.88
CA ARG A 635 12.92 -28.51 -34.25
C ARG A 635 12.88 -29.81 -35.04
N THR A 636 12.07 -29.86 -36.10
CA THR A 636 11.98 -31.01 -37.02
C THR A 636 13.04 -31.00 -38.15
N GLY A 637 14.10 -30.18 -38.06
CA GLY A 637 15.18 -30.18 -39.06
C GLY A 637 16.36 -29.21 -38.80
N LYS A 638 17.48 -29.42 -39.51
CA LYS A 638 18.76 -28.68 -39.33
C LYS A 638 18.84 -27.32 -40.06
N ARG A 639 17.93 -26.98 -40.97
CA ARG A 639 17.93 -25.69 -41.71
C ARG A 639 16.53 -25.05 -41.72
N GLY A 640 16.45 -23.82 -41.23
CA GLY A 640 15.23 -23.00 -41.20
C GLY A 640 15.14 -22.10 -39.96
N ARG A 641 14.36 -21.02 -40.06
CA ARG A 641 14.02 -20.15 -38.91
C ARG A 641 13.27 -21.00 -37.86
N PRO A 642 13.58 -20.87 -36.56
CA PRO A 642 12.84 -21.59 -35.51
C PRO A 642 11.32 -21.38 -35.65
N PRO A 643 10.49 -22.40 -35.37
CA PRO A 643 9.04 -22.23 -35.34
C PRO A 643 8.68 -21.13 -34.35
N ALA A 644 7.67 -20.32 -34.69
CA ALA A 644 7.21 -19.25 -33.81
C ALA A 644 6.63 -19.86 -32.52
N PRO A 645 6.88 -19.25 -31.34
CA PRO A 645 6.34 -19.75 -30.07
C PRO A 645 4.81 -19.76 -30.12
N ARG A 646 4.22 -20.83 -29.58
CA ARG A 646 2.79 -20.91 -29.28
C ARG A 646 2.61 -20.75 -27.77
N TYR A 647 1.45 -20.27 -27.36
CA TYR A 647 1.10 -20.14 -25.95
C TYR A 647 -0.03 -21.10 -25.64
N LEU A 648 0.20 -22.03 -24.72
CA LEU A 648 -0.84 -22.83 -24.09
C LEU A 648 -1.65 -21.92 -23.16
N VAL A 649 -2.96 -22.11 -23.11
CA VAL A 649 -3.90 -21.32 -22.30
C VAL A 649 -4.41 -22.15 -21.13
N HIS A 650 -4.42 -21.56 -19.93
CA HIS A 650 -4.86 -22.27 -18.72
C HIS A 650 -6.30 -22.81 -18.85
N PRO A 651 -6.58 -24.09 -18.48
CA PRO A 651 -7.91 -24.71 -18.55
C PRO A 651 -9.07 -23.89 -17.93
N ARG A 652 -8.86 -23.29 -16.74
CA ARG A 652 -9.82 -22.40 -16.07
C ARG A 652 -10.36 -21.23 -16.92
N LEU A 653 -9.58 -20.71 -17.88
CA LEU A 653 -10.07 -19.65 -18.79
C LEU A 653 -11.06 -20.18 -19.83
N ARG A 654 -11.09 -21.49 -20.05
CA ARG A 654 -12.02 -22.18 -20.97
C ARG A 654 -13.29 -22.64 -20.25
N GLU A 655 -13.17 -23.06 -18.99
CA GLU A 655 -14.28 -23.56 -18.15
C GLU A 655 -15.28 -22.47 -17.73
N ALA A 656 -14.92 -21.18 -17.80
CA ALA A 656 -15.83 -20.07 -17.49
C ALA A 656 -16.96 -19.86 -18.52
N GLN A 657 -17.10 -20.74 -19.52
CA GLN A 657 -18.15 -20.72 -20.56
C GLN A 657 -19.21 -21.83 -20.42
N GLU A 658 -19.03 -22.78 -19.49
CA GLU A 658 -20.04 -23.80 -19.12
C GLU A 658 -20.80 -23.38 -17.86
#